data_AF-A0A553EYF2-F1
#
_entry.id   AF-A0A553EYF2-F1
#
_cell.length_a   1.000
_cell.length_b   1.000
_cell.length_c   1.000
_cell.angle_alpha   90.00
_cell.angle_beta   90.00
_cell.angle_gamma   90.00
#
_symmetry.space_group_name_H-M   'P 1'
#
loop_
_entity.id
_entity.type
_entity.pdbx_description
1 polymer ?
#
loop_
_entity_poly.entity_id
_entity_poly.type
_entity_poly.pdbx_seq_one_letter_code
_entity_poly.pdbx_strand_id
1 'polypeptide(L)'
;MKSTPFSLLVKSLIIALPLLFYNFFSFSKEVTTIPGWDKMEAKVKTLMYEGDIPGLSLVLIDGKHTYIKSYGFKDVESTRSVTSKTLFELGSCSKAFTALATMHLVTTTNASLDDSVSKYIPWLTFRYNGKGVAVSIRQLLHHTSGIPWNTIAKIPETDASDALEQTVRRLQAQELNHIPGQEFEYATINYDVLALIIQTVAKQPFESYLQANILDPLDLRYTSIGSPKNRALMSEGHKIGFFTARQYQAPIYRGNNAAGYVISNAEDMAKWLQIQMGLYEKGNFHHLIRKTHQRDESVTLHGLSSYAAGWEVSLNGTGEIYHAGLNPNFTSHINFRPGPKLGVAVLANANSTYTSEIANVLMNYLAKKEETSNGSDPADNIDRTYSIFSIAVVLYSLIVIALLIHIIIGAIRGQRNFEAFNRHKIKSFLLALVNLAPFIFGLYILPRALAGFTWVAMLVWSPMSFEILLYSIAGAVALSYLTYLISLLYVEANEYKRIAPQVILFSILSGLANVVIIVMVTSSLQTAVELKYLTFYYLLILGIYLFGRRFVQVKLIRFARGLVFDLRVKMIEKIFSTSYQKFEKISRGRVYTVLNDDINTIGESTNIVMLLITSVITALGAFVYLASIAFWATALTVLLIIILAVVYAVVAQRTEQYFEKARDERTTFMQLVSGMVDGYKEISLRHNKKLQYKDDVSQSADRYRQKSSTADVSFVNAFLVAESLLVVLLGAVAFGMPEVFPTIKSYSLMSFVIVLLYLIGPINGILTSVPSIMNLRVSWNRIQQFLAEIPANLDLQKVTEPVIPHIKSFTMKGVKYEYENKNGERHFSIGPIDFEAKAGEIIFIVGGNGSGKTTLAKIITGLYEVQEGTIRINDKPQKNAALGEYFSAVFSPPYVFEKLYDINLIEKKDALLSYLKLLDLDQKVTIKGNRYSTVNLSTGQRKRLALLQCYLEDAPIFLFDEWAADQDPEYRVFFYNTLLPEMKRTGKIVLAITHDDHYFHLADRVLKMNNGKLEKYIAKDQPLKHELIK
;
A
#
# COMPACT_ATOMS: atom_id res chain seq x y z
N MET A 1 -26.89 -77.31 -18.75
CA MET A 1 -26.24 -76.42 -19.74
C MET A 1 -25.68 -75.24 -18.96
N LYS A 2 -24.45 -75.39 -18.45
CA LYS A 2 -23.19 -74.93 -19.05
C LYS A 2 -23.06 -73.39 -19.00
N SER A 3 -22.79 -72.89 -17.80
CA SER A 3 -22.08 -71.64 -17.58
C SER A 3 -20.61 -71.84 -17.98
N THR A 4 -20.16 -71.00 -18.91
CA THR A 4 -18.87 -71.09 -19.59
C THR A 4 -17.72 -70.65 -18.68
N PRO A 5 -16.58 -71.36 -18.67
CA PRO A 5 -15.41 -71.01 -17.88
C PRO A 5 -14.49 -70.10 -18.70
N PHE A 6 -14.64 -68.77 -18.56
CA PHE A 6 -13.70 -67.81 -19.16
C PHE A 6 -13.15 -66.78 -18.15
N SER A 7 -13.58 -66.83 -16.88
CA SER A 7 -13.09 -65.91 -15.83
C SER A 7 -12.01 -66.50 -14.92
N LEU A 8 -11.63 -67.77 -15.11
CA LEU A 8 -10.61 -68.47 -14.30
C LEU A 8 -9.24 -68.61 -14.99
N LEU A 9 -9.15 -68.40 -16.32
CA LEU A 9 -7.88 -68.49 -17.06
C LEU A 9 -7.10 -67.16 -17.09
N VAL A 10 -7.74 -66.02 -16.87
CA VAL A 10 -7.09 -64.69 -16.84
C VAL A 10 -6.56 -64.34 -15.44
N LYS A 11 -7.09 -64.97 -14.38
CA LYS A 11 -6.60 -64.78 -13.00
C LYS A 11 -5.42 -65.67 -12.63
N SER A 12 -5.13 -66.72 -13.41
CA SER A 12 -4.01 -67.65 -13.18
C SER A 12 -2.74 -67.27 -13.97
N LEU A 13 -2.83 -66.40 -14.99
CA LEU A 13 -1.68 -65.91 -15.74
C LEU A 13 -1.06 -64.60 -15.21
N ILE A 14 -1.69 -63.93 -14.23
CA ILE A 14 -1.18 -62.68 -13.62
C ILE A 14 -0.44 -62.94 -12.28
N ILE A 15 -0.49 -64.16 -11.74
CA ILE A 15 0.17 -64.52 -10.47
C ILE A 15 1.44 -65.36 -10.68
N ALA A 16 1.71 -65.86 -11.89
CA ALA A 16 2.86 -66.72 -12.17
C ALA A 16 4.07 -66.01 -12.81
N LEU A 17 4.00 -64.71 -13.12
CA LEU A 17 5.11 -63.96 -13.72
C LEU A 17 6.07 -63.21 -12.78
N PRO A 18 5.90 -63.15 -11.44
CA PRO A 18 6.96 -62.66 -10.55
C PRO A 18 7.90 -63.76 -10.01
N LEU A 19 7.58 -65.05 -10.20
CA LEU A 19 8.29 -66.16 -9.54
C LEU A 19 9.45 -66.78 -10.36
N LEU A 20 9.64 -66.36 -11.62
CA LEU A 20 10.72 -66.85 -12.49
C LEU A 20 11.92 -65.89 -12.64
N PHE A 21 11.87 -64.70 -12.02
CA PHE A 21 13.02 -63.79 -11.94
C PHE A 21 13.73 -63.81 -10.57
N TYR A 22 13.28 -64.66 -9.63
CA TYR A 22 13.80 -64.68 -8.26
C TYR A 22 15.02 -65.61 -8.04
N ASN A 23 15.47 -66.36 -9.06
CA ASN A 23 16.54 -67.37 -8.89
C ASN A 23 17.82 -67.16 -9.74
N PHE A 24 18.08 -65.94 -10.23
CA PHE A 24 19.33 -65.66 -10.99
C PHE A 24 20.27 -64.60 -10.41
N PHE A 25 20.05 -64.13 -9.17
CA PHE A 25 21.01 -63.29 -8.46
C PHE A 25 21.19 -63.73 -6.99
N SER A 26 21.75 -64.93 -6.80
CA SER A 26 22.42 -65.27 -5.54
C SER A 26 23.93 -65.20 -5.73
N PHE A 27 24.44 -63.98 -5.84
CA PHE A 27 25.76 -63.63 -5.34
C PHE A 27 25.55 -62.60 -4.22
N SER A 28 25.14 -63.08 -3.05
CA SER A 28 25.13 -62.26 -1.85
C SER A 28 26.58 -62.03 -1.40
N LYS A 29 27.18 -60.93 -1.87
CA LYS A 29 28.08 -60.19 -0.98
C LYS A 29 27.21 -59.71 0.17
N GLU A 30 27.64 -59.94 1.41
CA GLU A 30 27.04 -59.33 2.59
C GLU A 30 26.88 -57.81 2.34
N VAL A 31 25.65 -57.38 2.08
CA VAL A 31 25.30 -55.97 2.17
C VAL A 31 25.17 -55.73 3.67
N THR A 32 26.23 -55.20 4.28
CA THR A 32 26.17 -54.63 5.61
C THR A 32 25.12 -53.52 5.58
N THR A 33 23.90 -53.82 6.01
CA THR A 33 22.83 -52.85 6.19
C THR A 33 23.12 -52.08 7.48
N ILE A 34 23.05 -50.74 7.42
CA ILE A 34 23.15 -49.91 8.62
C ILE A 34 21.84 -50.12 9.42
N PRO A 35 21.87 -50.60 10.67
CA PRO A 35 20.66 -50.85 11.45
C PRO A 35 19.84 -49.56 11.65
N GLY A 36 18.55 -49.57 11.29
CA GLY A 36 17.66 -48.41 11.46
C GLY A 36 17.84 -47.27 10.44
N TRP A 37 18.53 -47.54 9.33
CA TRP A 37 18.80 -46.54 8.28
C TRP A 37 17.54 -45.98 7.62
N ASP A 38 16.42 -46.71 7.56
CA ASP A 38 15.22 -46.27 6.81
C ASP A 38 14.68 -44.90 7.28
N LYS A 39 14.64 -44.67 8.60
CA LYS A 39 14.22 -43.37 9.18
C LYS A 39 15.23 -42.27 8.84
N MET A 40 16.53 -42.59 8.91
CA MET A 40 17.60 -41.65 8.60
C MET A 40 17.65 -41.32 7.10
N GLU A 41 17.43 -42.30 6.23
CA GLU A 41 17.34 -42.11 4.79
C GLU A 41 16.16 -41.20 4.42
N ALA A 42 15.00 -41.39 5.05
CA ALA A 42 13.87 -40.48 4.89
C ALA A 42 14.26 -39.05 5.30
N LYS A 43 14.93 -38.88 6.44
CA LYS A 43 15.39 -37.57 6.91
C LYS A 43 16.41 -36.93 5.96
N VAL A 44 17.38 -37.68 5.45
CA VAL A 44 18.34 -37.22 4.44
C VAL A 44 17.61 -36.77 3.18
N LYS A 45 16.64 -37.56 2.68
CA LYS A 45 15.86 -37.18 1.49
C LYS A 45 15.03 -35.91 1.73
N THR A 46 14.47 -35.74 2.93
CA THR A 46 13.78 -34.49 3.30
C THR A 46 14.75 -33.30 3.28
N LEU A 47 15.93 -33.43 3.90
CA LEU A 47 16.92 -32.35 3.91
C LEU A 47 17.48 -32.06 2.51
N MET A 48 17.63 -33.08 1.66
CA MET A 48 17.98 -32.88 0.25
C MET A 48 16.90 -32.10 -0.50
N TYR A 49 15.62 -32.41 -0.26
CA TYR A 49 14.51 -31.69 -0.87
C TYR A 49 14.43 -30.24 -0.35
N GLU A 50 14.57 -30.03 0.96
CA GLU A 50 14.53 -28.69 1.56
C GLU A 50 15.72 -27.81 1.15
N GLY A 51 16.89 -28.42 0.93
CA GLY A 51 18.09 -27.73 0.44
C GLY A 51 18.24 -27.68 -1.07
N ASP A 52 17.22 -28.12 -1.83
CA ASP A 52 17.27 -28.18 -3.29
C ASP A 52 18.55 -28.88 -3.81
N ILE A 53 18.95 -29.99 -3.21
CA ILE A 53 20.17 -30.72 -3.58
C ILE A 53 19.84 -31.79 -4.63
N PRO A 54 20.23 -31.64 -5.91
CA PRO A 54 19.85 -32.58 -6.96
C PRO A 54 20.53 -33.93 -6.83
N GLY A 55 21.78 -33.96 -6.35
CA GLY A 55 22.63 -35.13 -6.26
C GLY A 55 23.56 -35.07 -5.05
N LEU A 56 23.65 -36.20 -4.35
CA LEU A 56 24.37 -36.32 -3.08
C LEU A 56 25.12 -37.64 -3.01
N SER A 57 26.35 -37.63 -2.49
CA SER A 57 27.08 -38.82 -2.10
C SER A 57 27.50 -38.75 -0.63
N LEU A 58 27.28 -39.83 0.10
CA LEU A 58 27.52 -39.94 1.53
C LEU A 58 28.56 -41.02 1.81
N VAL A 59 29.42 -40.75 2.78
CA VAL A 59 30.31 -41.71 3.41
C VAL A 59 29.99 -41.72 4.90
N LEU A 60 29.81 -42.91 5.47
CA LEU A 60 29.61 -43.12 6.91
C LEU A 60 30.58 -44.18 7.40
N ILE A 61 31.26 -43.92 8.50
CA ILE A 61 32.20 -44.85 9.14
C ILE A 61 31.82 -44.98 10.62
N ASP A 62 31.52 -46.20 11.05
CA ASP A 62 31.25 -46.57 12.45
C ASP A 62 32.29 -47.59 12.91
N GLY A 63 33.49 -47.09 13.21
CA GLY A 63 34.62 -47.90 13.62
C GLY A 63 35.16 -48.80 12.51
N LYS A 64 34.58 -50.00 12.37
CA LYS A 64 35.07 -51.04 11.45
C LYS A 64 34.31 -51.08 10.12
N HIS A 65 33.12 -50.49 10.06
CA HIS A 65 32.28 -50.53 8.87
C HIS A 65 32.35 -49.21 8.11
N THR A 66 32.31 -49.28 6.79
CA THR A 66 32.27 -48.13 5.89
C THR A 66 31.09 -48.31 4.96
N TYR A 67 30.21 -47.31 4.93
CA TYR A 67 29.00 -47.31 4.13
C TYR A 67 29.05 -46.13 3.16
N ILE A 68 28.80 -46.39 1.89
CA ILE A 68 28.66 -45.37 0.87
C ILE A 68 27.21 -45.41 0.37
N LYS A 69 26.56 -44.25 0.40
CA LYS A 69 25.21 -44.08 -0.14
C LYS A 69 25.23 -42.94 -1.16
N SER A 70 24.43 -43.06 -2.20
CA SER A 70 24.33 -42.06 -3.26
C SER A 70 22.88 -41.85 -3.62
N TYR A 71 22.50 -40.59 -3.79
CA TYR A 71 21.13 -40.17 -3.99
C TYR A 71 21.05 -39.14 -5.12
N GLY A 72 19.90 -39.11 -5.78
CA GLY A 72 19.61 -38.12 -6.82
C GLY A 72 20.45 -38.29 -8.08
N PHE A 73 20.66 -37.18 -8.78
CA PHE A 73 21.19 -37.13 -10.14
C PHE A 73 22.50 -36.35 -10.20
N LYS A 74 23.48 -36.91 -10.92
CA LYS A 74 24.71 -36.19 -11.28
C LYS A 74 24.50 -35.24 -12.47
N ASP A 75 23.43 -35.48 -13.24
CA ASP A 75 22.99 -34.68 -14.37
C ASP A 75 21.46 -34.83 -14.40
N VAL A 76 20.76 -33.72 -14.14
CA VAL A 76 19.31 -33.68 -13.99
C VAL A 76 18.62 -33.80 -15.35
N GLU A 77 19.20 -33.23 -16.41
CA GLU A 77 18.62 -33.25 -17.75
C GLU A 77 18.66 -34.64 -18.37
N SER A 78 19.77 -35.37 -18.23
CA SER A 78 19.92 -36.72 -18.75
C SER A 78 19.53 -37.82 -17.76
N THR A 79 19.03 -37.45 -16.57
CA THR A 79 18.57 -38.35 -15.49
C THR A 79 19.62 -39.38 -15.03
N ARG A 80 20.92 -39.05 -15.18
CA ARG A 80 22.00 -39.94 -14.75
C ARG A 80 22.17 -39.87 -13.24
N SER A 81 22.03 -41.01 -12.56
CA SER A 81 22.13 -41.07 -11.09
C SER A 81 23.55 -40.81 -10.57
N VAL A 82 23.63 -40.27 -9.35
CA VAL A 82 24.87 -40.24 -8.58
C VAL A 82 25.29 -41.66 -8.22
N THR A 83 26.59 -41.93 -8.29
CA THR A 83 27.21 -43.20 -7.90
C THR A 83 28.34 -42.94 -6.90
N SER A 84 28.87 -43.99 -6.28
CA SER A 84 30.07 -43.90 -5.41
C SER A 84 31.29 -43.29 -6.12
N LYS A 85 31.31 -43.34 -7.46
CA LYS A 85 32.39 -42.84 -8.31
C LYS A 85 32.16 -41.44 -8.88
N THR A 86 30.98 -40.86 -8.68
CA THR A 86 30.66 -39.51 -9.14
C THR A 86 31.58 -38.50 -8.45
N LEU A 87 32.14 -37.59 -9.23
CA LEU A 87 33.08 -36.58 -8.77
C LEU A 87 32.36 -35.28 -8.40
N PHE A 88 32.79 -34.68 -7.30
CA PHE A 88 32.30 -33.42 -6.76
C PHE A 88 33.49 -32.52 -6.42
N GLU A 89 33.31 -31.20 -6.52
CA GLU A 89 34.25 -30.26 -5.94
C GLU A 89 34.08 -30.23 -4.42
N LEU A 90 35.21 -30.26 -3.69
CA LEU A 90 35.19 -30.30 -2.23
C LEU A 90 35.08 -28.91 -1.60
N GLY A 91 35.22 -27.83 -2.36
CA GLY A 91 35.29 -26.49 -1.78
C GLY A 91 36.41 -26.37 -0.76
N SER A 92 36.20 -25.63 0.32
CA SER A 92 37.20 -25.39 1.36
C SER A 92 37.75 -26.65 2.07
N CYS A 93 37.11 -27.81 1.98
CA CYS A 93 37.70 -29.07 2.44
C CYS A 93 39.02 -29.42 1.72
N SER A 94 39.29 -28.79 0.56
CA SER A 94 40.57 -28.83 -0.15
C SER A 94 41.76 -28.42 0.73
N LYS A 95 41.55 -27.51 1.69
CA LYS A 95 42.59 -26.98 2.57
C LYS A 95 43.27 -28.06 3.39
N ALA A 96 42.55 -29.10 3.82
CA ALA A 96 43.13 -30.23 4.54
C ALA A 96 44.20 -30.97 3.72
N PHE A 97 44.03 -31.08 2.40
CA PHE A 97 45.02 -31.68 1.51
C PHE A 97 46.26 -30.80 1.37
N THR A 98 46.05 -29.49 1.18
CA THR A 98 47.13 -28.50 1.08
C THR A 98 47.91 -28.37 2.41
N ALA A 99 47.23 -28.46 3.54
CA ALA A 99 47.87 -28.47 4.86
C ALA A 99 48.75 -29.71 5.04
N LEU A 100 48.25 -30.90 4.65
CA LEU A 100 49.06 -32.12 4.67
C LEU A 100 50.27 -32.00 3.73
N ALA A 101 50.10 -31.41 2.55
CA ALA A 101 51.19 -31.13 1.61
C ALA A 101 52.24 -30.18 2.19
N THR A 102 51.80 -29.15 2.93
CA THR A 102 52.67 -28.20 3.62
C THR A 102 53.47 -28.90 4.72
N MET A 103 52.81 -29.73 5.54
CA MET A 103 53.48 -30.52 6.58
C MET A 103 54.48 -31.52 5.99
N HIS A 104 54.16 -32.14 4.85
CA HIS A 104 55.06 -33.01 4.11
C HIS A 104 56.28 -32.24 3.59
N LEU A 105 56.08 -31.08 2.96
CA LEU A 105 57.17 -30.23 2.46
C LEU A 105 58.14 -29.84 3.59
N VAL A 106 57.61 -29.37 4.71
CA VAL A 106 58.40 -28.95 5.89
C VAL A 106 59.18 -30.12 6.51
N THR A 107 58.69 -31.35 6.37
CA THR A 107 59.36 -32.53 6.92
C THR A 107 60.39 -33.13 5.96
N THR A 108 60.23 -32.92 4.65
CA THR A 108 61.09 -33.48 3.60
C THR A 108 62.13 -32.48 3.07
N THR A 109 62.11 -31.24 3.56
CA THR A 109 63.02 -30.16 3.17
C THR A 109 63.55 -29.41 4.40
N ASN A 110 64.42 -28.42 4.20
CA ASN A 110 64.90 -27.54 5.29
C ASN A 110 63.93 -26.39 5.63
N ALA A 111 62.66 -26.47 5.22
CA ALA A 111 61.65 -25.48 5.55
C ALA A 111 61.15 -25.65 7.00
N SER A 112 60.73 -24.56 7.63
CA SER A 112 60.12 -24.54 8.97
C SER A 112 58.76 -23.86 8.95
N LEU A 113 57.83 -24.29 9.81
CA LEU A 113 56.55 -23.61 10.00
C LEU A 113 56.72 -22.16 10.50
N ASP A 114 57.83 -21.88 11.20
CA ASP A 114 58.11 -20.55 11.76
C ASP A 114 58.89 -19.66 10.78
N ASP A 115 59.22 -20.16 9.58
CA ASP A 115 59.82 -19.35 8.54
C ASP A 115 58.86 -18.25 8.08
N SER A 116 59.41 -17.06 7.86
CA SER A 116 58.67 -15.97 7.20
C SER A 116 58.36 -16.33 5.75
N VAL A 117 57.15 -16.00 5.29
CA VAL A 117 56.73 -16.13 3.89
C VAL A 117 57.70 -15.43 2.93
N SER A 118 58.25 -14.29 3.35
CA SER A 118 59.24 -13.51 2.56
C SER A 118 60.55 -14.26 2.28
N LYS A 119 60.88 -15.30 3.07
CA LYS A 119 62.03 -16.18 2.81
C LYS A 119 61.89 -16.93 1.48
N TYR A 120 60.67 -17.33 1.14
CA TYR A 120 60.35 -18.11 -0.07
C TYR A 120 59.82 -17.23 -1.19
N ILE A 121 59.11 -16.16 -0.85
CA ILE A 121 58.50 -15.23 -1.81
C ILE A 121 58.95 -13.80 -1.45
N PRO A 122 60.18 -13.36 -1.84
CA PRO A 122 60.77 -12.12 -1.35
C PRO A 122 60.00 -10.84 -1.71
N TRP A 123 59.23 -10.86 -2.78
CA TRP A 123 58.41 -9.73 -3.22
C TRP A 123 57.09 -9.60 -2.47
N LEU A 124 56.69 -10.60 -1.68
CA LEU A 124 55.44 -10.60 -0.93
C LEU A 124 55.67 -10.02 0.48
N THR A 125 55.19 -8.80 0.67
CA THR A 125 55.27 -8.06 1.95
C THR A 125 53.89 -7.71 2.47
N PHE A 126 53.69 -7.73 3.79
CA PHE A 126 52.45 -7.35 4.46
C PHE A 126 52.64 -6.10 5.32
N ARG A 127 51.55 -5.37 5.57
CA ARG A 127 51.55 -4.14 6.38
C ARG A 127 50.51 -4.20 7.49
N TYR A 128 50.83 -3.64 8.65
CA TYR A 128 49.87 -3.39 9.73
C TYR A 128 50.13 -2.01 10.31
N ASN A 129 49.09 -1.17 10.35
CA ASN A 129 49.17 0.25 10.66
C ASN A 129 50.27 0.96 9.84
N GLY A 130 50.34 0.63 8.55
CA GLY A 130 51.32 1.17 7.60
C GLY A 130 52.77 0.70 7.80
N LYS A 131 53.06 -0.17 8.78
CA LYS A 131 54.40 -0.73 9.04
C LYS A 131 54.53 -2.13 8.46
N GLY A 132 55.70 -2.47 7.92
CA GLY A 132 55.98 -3.81 7.41
C GLY A 132 55.98 -4.86 8.53
N VAL A 133 55.29 -5.98 8.31
CA VAL A 133 55.20 -7.09 9.26
C VAL A 133 55.46 -8.43 8.56
N ALA A 134 56.09 -9.35 9.28
CA ALA A 134 56.36 -10.69 8.79
C ALA A 134 55.19 -11.63 9.15
N VAL A 135 54.75 -12.41 8.16
CA VAL A 135 53.80 -13.51 8.34
C VAL A 135 54.56 -14.82 8.21
N SER A 136 54.30 -15.80 9.08
CA SER A 136 54.91 -17.14 9.04
C SER A 136 54.02 -18.17 8.35
N ILE A 137 54.61 -19.30 7.93
CA ILE A 137 53.87 -20.44 7.36
C ILE A 137 52.82 -20.97 8.36
N ARG A 138 53.17 -21.02 9.66
CA ARG A 138 52.28 -21.42 10.75
C ARG A 138 51.04 -20.53 10.81
N GLN A 139 51.22 -19.22 10.70
CA GLN A 139 50.11 -18.26 10.78
C GLN A 139 49.18 -18.36 9.57
N LEU A 140 49.71 -18.66 8.38
CA LEU A 140 48.88 -18.94 7.21
C LEU A 140 48.04 -20.21 7.41
N LEU A 141 48.67 -21.31 7.87
CA LEU A 141 48.00 -22.60 8.11
C LEU A 141 46.84 -22.51 9.09
N HIS A 142 46.97 -21.68 10.13
CA HIS A 142 45.99 -21.56 11.21
C HIS A 142 45.04 -20.37 11.05
N HIS A 143 45.07 -19.65 9.92
CA HIS A 143 44.28 -18.43 9.71
C HIS A 143 44.51 -17.36 10.80
N THR A 144 45.74 -17.25 11.30
CA THR A 144 46.15 -16.22 12.26
C THR A 144 47.06 -15.17 11.62
N SER A 145 47.08 -15.10 10.29
CA SER A 145 47.93 -14.18 9.51
C SER A 145 47.52 -12.70 9.55
N GLY A 146 46.27 -12.38 9.91
CA GLY A 146 45.71 -11.02 9.80
C GLY A 146 45.29 -10.60 8.38
N ILE A 147 45.43 -11.48 7.38
CA ILE A 147 44.98 -11.21 6.01
C ILE A 147 43.44 -11.12 6.03
N PRO A 148 42.84 -10.03 5.52
CA PRO A 148 41.39 -9.85 5.58
C PRO A 148 40.62 -10.91 4.80
N TRP A 149 39.49 -11.38 5.34
CA TRP A 149 38.66 -12.41 4.68
C TRP A 149 38.20 -11.99 3.27
N ASN A 150 37.90 -10.70 3.08
CA ASN A 150 37.38 -10.13 1.83
C ASN A 150 38.40 -10.17 0.67
N THR A 151 39.65 -10.55 0.94
CA THR A 151 40.68 -10.74 -0.09
C THR A 151 40.30 -11.85 -1.07
N ILE A 152 39.38 -12.76 -0.72
CA ILE A 152 38.79 -13.73 -1.65
C ILE A 152 38.22 -13.07 -2.92
N ALA A 153 37.70 -11.85 -2.83
CA ALA A 153 37.17 -11.11 -3.98
C ALA A 153 38.27 -10.57 -4.92
N LYS A 154 39.56 -10.71 -4.56
CA LYS A 154 40.71 -10.33 -5.38
C LYS A 154 41.24 -11.47 -6.24
N ILE A 155 40.77 -12.70 -6.02
CA ILE A 155 41.18 -13.87 -6.80
C ILE A 155 40.70 -13.69 -8.25
N PRO A 156 41.60 -13.69 -9.24
CA PRO A 156 41.21 -13.50 -10.64
C PRO A 156 40.46 -14.72 -11.18
N GLU A 157 39.41 -14.47 -11.96
CA GLU A 157 38.78 -15.46 -12.83
C GLU A 157 39.73 -15.76 -14.00
N THR A 158 40.42 -16.90 -13.96
CA THR A 158 41.39 -17.32 -14.98
C THR A 158 41.78 -18.79 -14.81
N ASP A 159 42.10 -19.45 -15.93
CA ASP A 159 42.66 -20.81 -16.01
C ASP A 159 44.15 -20.81 -16.43
N ALA A 160 44.78 -19.64 -16.46
CA ALA A 160 46.18 -19.50 -16.86
C ALA A 160 47.14 -20.29 -15.95
N SER A 161 48.25 -20.79 -16.50
CA SER A 161 49.22 -21.60 -15.75
C SER A 161 49.90 -20.85 -14.60
N ASP A 162 49.98 -19.52 -14.69
CA ASP A 162 50.53 -18.63 -13.67
C ASP A 162 49.45 -18.06 -12.72
N ALA A 163 48.21 -18.55 -12.79
CA ALA A 163 47.07 -18.04 -12.02
C ALA A 163 47.34 -17.99 -10.50
N LEU A 164 48.04 -19.00 -9.95
CA LEU A 164 48.41 -19.04 -8.53
C LEU A 164 49.31 -17.86 -8.14
N GLU A 165 50.31 -17.57 -8.96
CA GLU A 165 51.19 -16.42 -8.74
C GLU A 165 50.44 -15.10 -8.90
N GLN A 166 49.56 -14.99 -9.91
CA GLN A 166 48.70 -13.82 -10.09
C GLN A 166 47.82 -13.57 -8.87
N THR A 167 47.22 -14.60 -8.27
CA THR A 167 46.44 -14.51 -7.03
C THR A 167 47.30 -13.94 -5.90
N VAL A 168 48.47 -14.52 -5.64
CA VAL A 168 49.33 -14.08 -4.53
C VAL A 168 49.90 -12.67 -4.76
N ARG A 169 50.16 -12.27 -6.01
CA ARG A 169 50.58 -10.90 -6.35
C ARG A 169 49.54 -9.83 -5.96
N ARG A 170 48.25 -10.19 -5.87
CA ARG A 170 47.20 -9.26 -5.38
C ARG A 170 47.30 -8.93 -3.90
N LEU A 171 48.13 -9.66 -3.15
CA LEU A 171 48.44 -9.39 -1.74
C LEU A 171 49.68 -8.53 -1.53
N GLN A 172 50.35 -8.07 -2.60
CA GLN A 172 51.54 -7.25 -2.43
C GLN A 172 51.21 -5.98 -1.64
N ALA A 173 51.89 -5.80 -0.50
CA ALA A 173 51.66 -4.72 0.46
C ALA A 173 50.23 -4.69 1.03
N GLN A 174 49.57 -5.85 1.15
CA GLN A 174 48.25 -5.96 1.77
C GLN A 174 48.29 -5.48 3.23
N GLU A 175 47.34 -4.61 3.57
CA GLU A 175 47.08 -4.19 4.94
C GLU A 175 46.34 -5.30 5.68
N LEU A 176 46.85 -5.69 6.85
CA LEU A 176 46.26 -6.70 7.72
C LEU A 176 45.26 -6.05 8.68
N ASN A 177 44.19 -6.77 9.03
CA ASN A 177 43.20 -6.28 10.00
C ASN A 177 43.72 -6.30 11.43
N HIS A 178 44.58 -7.27 11.74
CA HIS A 178 45.19 -7.45 13.05
C HIS A 178 46.65 -7.92 12.93
N ILE A 179 47.38 -7.89 14.03
CA ILE A 179 48.78 -8.34 14.07
C ILE A 179 48.82 -9.88 13.83
N PRO A 180 49.74 -10.40 13.00
CA PRO A 180 49.88 -11.83 12.81
C PRO A 180 50.12 -12.58 14.13
N GLY A 181 49.34 -13.63 14.37
CA GLY A 181 49.38 -14.48 15.56
C GLY A 181 48.55 -14.01 16.75
N GLN A 182 47.80 -12.90 16.65
CA GLN A 182 46.98 -12.40 17.78
C GLN A 182 45.53 -12.88 17.74
N GLU A 183 44.93 -12.94 16.56
CA GLU A 183 43.52 -13.28 16.38
C GLU A 183 43.34 -14.28 15.23
N PHE A 184 42.23 -15.01 15.27
CA PHE A 184 41.79 -15.86 14.17
C PHE A 184 40.96 -15.02 13.19
N GLU A 185 41.37 -15.01 11.91
CA GLU A 185 40.58 -14.46 10.81
C GLU A 185 40.69 -15.39 9.60
N TYR A 186 39.57 -16.02 9.24
CA TYR A 186 39.51 -16.94 8.11
C TYR A 186 39.74 -16.20 6.78
N ALA A 187 40.82 -16.54 6.08
CA ALA A 187 41.15 -15.99 4.77
C ALA A 187 41.60 -17.08 3.81
N THR A 188 40.76 -17.39 2.80
CA THR A 188 40.99 -18.44 1.81
C THR A 188 42.38 -18.34 1.16
N ILE A 189 42.81 -17.13 0.82
CA ILE A 189 44.08 -16.87 0.15
C ILE A 189 45.30 -17.33 0.95
N ASN A 190 45.20 -17.54 2.27
CA ASN A 190 46.31 -18.10 3.05
C ASN A 190 46.82 -19.42 2.43
N TYR A 191 45.90 -20.25 1.94
CA TYR A 191 46.22 -21.53 1.34
C TYR A 191 46.78 -21.41 -0.08
N ASP A 192 46.47 -20.33 -0.79
CA ASP A 192 47.07 -20.03 -2.09
C ASP A 192 48.52 -19.57 -1.92
N VAL A 193 48.80 -18.79 -0.86
CA VAL A 193 50.18 -18.44 -0.49
C VAL A 193 50.97 -19.70 -0.10
N LEU A 194 50.39 -20.60 0.69
CA LEU A 194 51.03 -21.89 1.04
C LEU A 194 51.33 -22.73 -0.21
N ALA A 195 50.40 -22.80 -1.17
CA ALA A 195 50.62 -23.49 -2.43
C ALA A 195 51.75 -22.87 -3.26
N LEU A 196 51.86 -21.55 -3.30
CA LEU A 196 52.96 -20.89 -4.00
C LEU A 196 54.31 -21.14 -3.31
N ILE A 197 54.34 -21.23 -1.97
CA ILE A 197 55.54 -21.66 -1.22
C ILE A 197 55.92 -23.08 -1.61
N ILE A 198 54.97 -24.02 -1.62
CA ILE A 198 55.20 -25.41 -2.06
C ILE A 198 55.77 -25.43 -3.49
N GLN A 199 55.16 -24.72 -4.43
CA GLN A 199 55.62 -24.64 -5.82
C GLN A 199 57.04 -24.09 -5.93
N THR A 200 57.36 -23.06 -5.13
CA THR A 200 58.67 -22.42 -5.14
C THR A 200 59.76 -23.32 -4.56
N VAL A 201 59.49 -23.98 -3.43
CA VAL A 201 60.46 -24.86 -2.76
C VAL A 201 60.65 -26.16 -3.53
N ALA A 202 59.56 -26.78 -4.01
CA ALA A 202 59.60 -28.05 -4.73
C ALA A 202 59.98 -27.91 -6.21
N LYS A 203 60.03 -26.67 -6.75
CA LYS A 203 60.33 -26.35 -8.15
C LYS A 203 59.46 -27.10 -9.18
N GLN A 204 58.21 -27.36 -8.82
CA GLN A 204 57.21 -27.98 -9.69
C GLN A 204 55.83 -27.36 -9.41
N PRO A 205 54.87 -27.40 -10.35
CA PRO A 205 53.53 -26.88 -10.12
C PRO A 205 52.88 -27.50 -8.89
N PHE A 206 52.15 -26.68 -8.12
CA PHE A 206 51.51 -27.13 -6.88
C PHE A 206 50.60 -28.36 -7.10
N GLU A 207 49.79 -28.36 -8.17
CA GLU A 207 48.89 -29.47 -8.48
C GLU A 207 49.65 -30.78 -8.74
N SER A 208 50.79 -30.69 -9.44
CA SER A 208 51.68 -31.84 -9.67
C SER A 208 52.31 -32.34 -8.38
N TYR A 209 52.76 -31.43 -7.51
CA TYR A 209 53.30 -31.80 -6.20
C TYR A 209 52.25 -32.52 -5.35
N LEU A 210 51.03 -31.98 -5.26
CA LEU A 210 49.97 -32.57 -4.45
C LEU A 210 49.58 -33.97 -4.98
N GLN A 211 49.47 -34.11 -6.30
CA GLN A 211 49.16 -35.40 -6.92
C GLN A 211 50.23 -36.46 -6.60
N ALA A 212 51.50 -36.15 -6.90
CA ALA A 212 52.60 -37.12 -6.80
C ALA A 212 53.04 -37.44 -5.37
N ASN A 213 52.98 -36.46 -4.46
CA ASN A 213 53.54 -36.60 -3.11
C ASN A 213 52.49 -36.85 -2.03
N ILE A 214 51.20 -36.56 -2.28
CA ILE A 214 50.14 -36.73 -1.29
C ILE A 214 49.07 -37.70 -1.81
N LEU A 215 48.45 -37.43 -2.95
CA LEU A 215 47.29 -38.20 -3.41
C LEU A 215 47.66 -39.62 -3.87
N ASP A 216 48.69 -39.76 -4.72
CA ASP A 216 49.11 -41.06 -5.25
C ASP A 216 49.66 -41.99 -4.13
N PRO A 217 50.51 -41.54 -3.19
CA PRO A 217 50.96 -42.36 -2.07
C PRO A 217 49.84 -42.81 -1.13
N LEU A 218 48.77 -42.01 -1.00
CA LEU A 218 47.58 -42.36 -0.22
C LEU A 218 46.56 -43.22 -1.00
N ASP A 219 46.83 -43.51 -2.29
CA ASP A 219 45.97 -44.30 -3.18
C ASP A 219 44.55 -43.72 -3.36
N LEU A 220 44.49 -42.38 -3.45
CA LEU A 220 43.30 -41.61 -3.79
C LEU A 220 43.23 -41.45 -5.32
N ARG A 221 42.68 -42.46 -6.00
CA ARG A 221 42.85 -42.63 -7.47
C ARG A 221 42.02 -41.65 -8.29
N TYR A 222 40.84 -41.30 -7.79
CA TYR A 222 39.86 -40.41 -8.40
C TYR A 222 40.02 -38.96 -7.93
N THR A 223 40.68 -38.72 -6.79
CA THR A 223 40.99 -37.38 -6.32
C THR A 223 41.98 -36.68 -7.26
N SER A 224 41.67 -35.42 -7.60
CA SER A 224 42.48 -34.54 -8.48
C SER A 224 42.28 -33.06 -8.10
N ILE A 225 43.04 -32.16 -8.72
CA ILE A 225 43.02 -30.72 -8.39
C ILE A 225 42.68 -29.90 -9.64
N GLY A 226 41.71 -29.00 -9.51
CA GLY A 226 41.28 -28.04 -10.54
C GLY A 226 40.54 -28.65 -11.74
N SER A 227 40.92 -29.87 -12.16
CA SER A 227 40.29 -30.59 -13.27
C SER A 227 40.21 -32.09 -12.97
N PRO A 228 39.08 -32.75 -13.28
CA PRO A 228 38.91 -34.16 -13.02
C PRO A 228 39.75 -35.01 -14.00
N LYS A 229 40.33 -36.11 -13.50
CA LYS A 229 41.02 -37.11 -14.35
C LYS A 229 40.10 -37.72 -15.41
N ASN A 230 38.82 -37.90 -15.09
CA ASN A 230 37.79 -38.39 -16.02
C ASN A 230 36.55 -37.50 -15.96
N ARG A 231 36.38 -36.65 -16.97
CA ARG A 231 35.24 -35.72 -17.08
C ARG A 231 33.88 -36.42 -17.10
N ALA A 232 33.78 -37.67 -17.58
CA ALA A 232 32.51 -38.40 -17.61
C ALA A 232 31.98 -38.77 -16.22
N LEU A 233 32.84 -38.74 -15.19
CA LEU A 233 32.46 -38.97 -13.79
C LEU A 233 32.06 -37.67 -13.07
N MET A 234 32.37 -36.50 -13.63
CA MET A 234 32.03 -35.21 -13.03
C MET A 234 30.51 -35.03 -12.95
N SER A 235 30.05 -34.55 -11.79
CA SER A 235 28.67 -34.10 -11.60
C SER A 235 28.49 -32.70 -12.17
N GLU A 236 27.28 -32.37 -12.60
CA GLU A 236 26.90 -31.00 -12.96
C GLU A 236 26.61 -30.21 -11.70
N GLY A 237 27.25 -29.05 -11.55
CA GLY A 237 27.05 -28.16 -10.41
C GLY A 237 25.77 -27.33 -10.57
N HIS A 238 25.11 -27.08 -9.45
CA HIS A 238 23.87 -26.30 -9.39
C HIS A 238 23.98 -25.14 -8.42
N LYS A 239 23.29 -24.05 -8.77
CA LYS A 239 23.17 -22.85 -7.96
C LYS A 239 21.70 -22.62 -7.60
N ILE A 240 21.43 -22.29 -6.34
CA ILE A 240 20.08 -21.96 -5.89
C ILE A 240 19.58 -20.70 -6.62
N GLY A 241 18.36 -20.78 -7.15
CA GLY A 241 17.76 -19.72 -7.95
C GLY A 241 16.26 -19.87 -8.16
N PHE A 242 15.49 -18.97 -7.55
CA PHE A 242 14.03 -18.89 -7.69
C PHE A 242 13.33 -20.15 -7.17
N PHE A 243 13.50 -20.41 -5.87
CA PHE A 243 12.93 -21.51 -5.09
C PHE A 243 13.42 -22.91 -5.47
N THR A 244 14.44 -23.03 -6.33
CA THR A 244 14.97 -24.32 -6.75
C THR A 244 16.42 -24.24 -7.21
N ALA A 245 17.14 -25.35 -7.20
CA ALA A 245 18.47 -25.45 -7.79
C ALA A 245 18.42 -25.47 -9.31
N ARG A 246 19.30 -24.69 -9.94
CA ARG A 246 19.45 -24.60 -11.39
C ARG A 246 20.88 -24.90 -11.77
N GLN A 247 21.09 -25.62 -12.87
CA GLN A 247 22.43 -25.89 -13.38
C GLN A 247 23.19 -24.57 -13.56
N TYR A 248 24.42 -24.54 -13.07
CA TYR A 248 25.25 -23.33 -13.11
C TYR A 248 26.70 -23.69 -13.41
N GLN A 249 27.22 -23.07 -14.46
CA GLN A 249 28.63 -23.17 -14.81
C GLN A 249 29.40 -22.08 -14.06
N ALA A 250 30.08 -22.46 -12.99
CA ALA A 250 30.90 -21.55 -12.21
C ALA A 250 32.13 -21.06 -13.01
N PRO A 251 32.56 -19.81 -12.81
CA PRO A 251 33.83 -19.33 -13.35
C PRO A 251 35.03 -20.10 -12.78
N ILE A 252 36.10 -20.20 -13.57
CA ILE A 252 37.32 -20.92 -13.17
C ILE A 252 38.23 -19.99 -12.37
N TYR A 253 38.61 -20.43 -11.17
CA TYR A 253 39.55 -19.72 -10.29
C TYR A 253 40.77 -20.61 -10.02
N ARG A 254 41.57 -20.92 -11.05
CA ARG A 254 42.69 -21.87 -10.94
C ARG A 254 43.69 -21.48 -9.85
N GLY A 255 43.90 -20.18 -9.64
CA GLY A 255 44.78 -19.69 -8.58
C GLY A 255 44.31 -20.00 -7.15
N ASN A 256 43.06 -20.46 -6.98
CA ASN A 256 42.45 -20.88 -5.70
C ASN A 256 42.35 -22.41 -5.56
N ASN A 257 43.01 -23.16 -6.45
CA ASN A 257 42.96 -24.63 -6.47
C ASN A 257 43.31 -25.26 -5.11
N ALA A 258 44.31 -24.70 -4.44
CA ALA A 258 44.80 -25.15 -3.14
C ALA A 258 43.78 -25.01 -2.01
N ALA A 259 42.89 -24.03 -2.13
CA ALA A 259 41.95 -23.69 -1.08
C ALA A 259 40.53 -24.18 -1.36
N GLY A 260 40.16 -24.48 -2.61
CA GLY A 260 38.77 -24.72 -3.00
C GLY A 260 38.46 -25.79 -4.05
N TYR A 261 39.42 -26.22 -4.88
CA TYR A 261 39.11 -27.03 -6.08
C TYR A 261 39.79 -28.40 -6.11
N VAL A 262 39.93 -29.05 -4.96
CA VAL A 262 40.11 -30.51 -4.95
C VAL A 262 38.79 -31.16 -5.39
N ILE A 263 38.88 -32.09 -6.32
CA ILE A 263 37.75 -32.84 -6.87
C ILE A 263 37.91 -34.29 -6.41
N SER A 264 36.85 -34.88 -5.85
CA SER A 264 36.89 -36.25 -5.33
C SER A 264 35.53 -36.96 -5.41
N ASN A 265 35.52 -38.26 -5.12
CA ASN A 265 34.30 -39.06 -4.98
C ASN A 265 34.19 -39.67 -3.57
N ALA A 266 33.10 -40.40 -3.31
CA ALA A 266 32.86 -41.03 -2.01
C ALA A 266 33.83 -42.18 -1.71
N GLU A 267 34.31 -42.93 -2.72
CA GLU A 267 35.27 -44.02 -2.52
C GLU A 267 36.60 -43.51 -1.95
N ASP A 268 37.16 -42.45 -2.53
CA ASP A 268 38.40 -41.84 -2.06
C ASP A 268 38.18 -41.05 -0.76
N MET A 269 37.01 -40.42 -0.56
CA MET A 269 36.71 -39.76 0.72
C MET A 269 36.54 -40.75 1.88
N ALA A 270 36.05 -41.96 1.62
CA ALA A 270 36.05 -43.03 2.61
C ALA A 270 37.47 -43.42 3.02
N LYS A 271 38.38 -43.63 2.06
CA LYS A 271 39.79 -43.88 2.36
C LYS A 271 40.42 -42.71 3.11
N TRP A 272 40.17 -41.48 2.67
CA TRP A 272 40.68 -40.26 3.31
C TRP A 272 40.25 -40.19 4.78
N LEU A 273 38.96 -40.39 5.08
CA LEU A 273 38.47 -40.42 6.47
C LEU A 273 39.07 -41.55 7.30
N GLN A 274 39.23 -42.75 6.73
CA GLN A 274 39.90 -43.86 7.41
C GLN A 274 41.36 -43.51 7.75
N ILE A 275 42.08 -42.86 6.83
CA ILE A 275 43.44 -42.38 7.02
C ILE A 275 43.50 -41.31 8.12
N GLN A 276 42.60 -40.33 8.07
CA GLN A 276 42.49 -39.26 9.08
C GLN A 276 42.24 -39.85 10.49
N MET A 277 41.40 -40.86 10.60
CA MET A 277 41.12 -41.50 11.89
C MET A 277 42.14 -42.56 12.31
N GLY A 278 43.16 -42.86 11.50
CA GLY A 278 44.15 -43.91 11.78
C GLY A 278 43.59 -45.34 11.72
N LEU A 279 42.53 -45.56 10.92
CA LEU A 279 41.98 -46.89 10.62
C LEU A 279 42.71 -47.57 9.45
N TYR A 280 43.38 -46.79 8.62
CA TYR A 280 44.15 -47.25 7.48
C TYR A 280 45.48 -46.49 7.40
N GLU A 281 46.60 -47.20 7.51
CA GLU A 281 47.93 -46.60 7.42
C GLU A 281 48.56 -46.89 6.05
N LYS A 282 48.91 -45.83 5.33
CA LYS A 282 49.61 -45.91 4.04
C LYS A 282 50.55 -44.71 3.89
N GLY A 283 51.71 -44.92 3.28
CA GLY A 283 52.65 -43.85 2.92
C GLY A 283 53.38 -43.13 4.08
N ASN A 284 53.33 -43.66 5.32
CA ASN A 284 53.96 -43.06 6.50
C ASN A 284 53.48 -41.64 6.87
N PHE A 285 52.23 -41.29 6.51
CA PHE A 285 51.64 -39.96 6.78
C PHE A 285 51.06 -39.80 8.19
N HIS A 286 50.92 -40.86 8.97
CA HIS A 286 50.20 -40.84 10.26
C HIS A 286 50.71 -39.77 11.23
N HIS A 287 52.03 -39.56 11.32
CA HIS A 287 52.61 -38.52 12.17
C HIS A 287 52.30 -37.09 11.66
N LEU A 288 52.24 -36.88 10.34
CA LEU A 288 51.87 -35.60 9.74
C LEU A 288 50.38 -35.30 9.93
N ILE A 289 49.53 -36.31 9.75
CA ILE A 289 48.09 -36.20 9.96
C ILE A 289 47.78 -35.80 11.40
N ARG A 290 48.44 -36.42 12.39
CA ARG A 290 48.28 -36.00 13.79
C ARG A 290 48.66 -34.54 14.02
N LYS A 291 49.70 -34.04 13.34
CA LYS A 291 50.06 -32.60 13.38
C LYS A 291 48.98 -31.73 12.74
N THR A 292 48.34 -32.18 11.65
CA THR A 292 47.23 -31.42 11.03
C THR A 292 45.98 -31.36 11.89
N HIS A 293 45.84 -32.20 12.93
CA HIS A 293 44.72 -32.15 13.88
C HIS A 293 45.01 -31.30 15.11
N GLN A 294 46.23 -30.80 15.27
CA GLN A 294 46.60 -29.94 16.39
C GLN A 294 46.05 -28.54 16.14
N ARG A 295 45.14 -28.12 17.01
CA ARG A 295 44.56 -26.77 17.00
C ARG A 295 45.61 -25.71 17.34
N ASP A 296 45.39 -24.49 16.85
CA ASP A 296 46.15 -23.34 17.33
C ASP A 296 45.61 -22.92 18.71
N GLU A 297 46.49 -22.97 19.72
CA GLU A 297 46.18 -22.53 21.08
C GLU A 297 46.70 -21.11 21.37
N SER A 298 47.35 -20.46 20.39
CA SER A 298 47.93 -19.12 20.56
C SER A 298 46.91 -17.98 20.46
N VAL A 299 45.71 -18.26 19.92
CA VAL A 299 44.63 -17.28 19.73
C VAL A 299 43.35 -17.71 20.44
N THR A 300 42.45 -16.75 20.69
CA THR A 300 41.15 -17.01 21.30
C THR A 300 40.26 -17.89 20.42
N LEU A 301 39.38 -18.66 21.05
CA LEU A 301 38.41 -19.50 20.34
C LEU A 301 37.43 -18.65 19.51
N HIS A 302 37.09 -19.13 18.32
CA HIS A 302 35.99 -18.60 17.52
C HIS A 302 34.75 -19.47 17.71
N GLY A 303 33.83 -18.99 18.54
CA GLY A 303 32.70 -19.79 19.03
C GLY A 303 33.17 -20.88 20.00
N LEU A 304 32.82 -22.14 19.71
CA LEU A 304 33.30 -23.32 20.46
C LEU A 304 34.27 -24.17 19.63
N SER A 305 35.04 -23.55 18.73
CA SER A 305 36.00 -24.22 17.85
C SER A 305 37.35 -23.49 17.81
N SER A 306 38.39 -24.19 17.36
CA SER A 306 39.69 -23.62 16.99
C SER A 306 40.22 -24.31 15.73
N TYR A 307 40.96 -23.58 14.90
CA TYR A 307 41.42 -24.06 13.60
C TYR A 307 42.70 -24.89 13.73
N ALA A 308 42.80 -25.96 12.95
CA ALA A 308 43.90 -26.91 12.91
C ALA A 308 44.21 -27.24 11.44
N ALA A 309 45.13 -26.49 10.82
CA ALA A 309 45.72 -26.78 9.52
C ALA A 309 44.77 -27.49 8.52
N GLY A 310 43.71 -26.79 8.10
CA GLY A 310 42.74 -27.28 7.11
C GLY A 310 41.50 -27.93 7.73
N TRP A 311 41.40 -27.92 9.06
CA TRP A 311 40.29 -28.43 9.85
C TRP A 311 39.86 -27.43 10.93
N GLU A 312 38.62 -27.58 11.39
CA GLU A 312 38.08 -27.00 12.61
C GLU A 312 38.02 -28.09 13.69
N VAL A 313 38.43 -27.76 14.91
CA VAL A 313 38.40 -28.66 16.07
C VAL A 313 37.36 -28.15 17.06
N SER A 314 36.31 -28.94 17.24
CA SER A 314 35.22 -28.63 18.17
C SER A 314 35.63 -28.90 19.62
N LEU A 315 35.39 -27.92 20.48
CA LEU A 315 35.73 -27.96 21.91
C LEU A 315 34.49 -28.13 22.81
N ASN A 316 33.37 -28.57 22.23
CA ASN A 316 32.13 -28.91 22.96
C ASN A 316 32.18 -30.26 23.70
N GLY A 317 33.37 -30.87 23.83
CA GLY A 317 33.59 -32.18 24.47
C GLY A 317 33.34 -33.40 23.57
N THR A 318 32.99 -33.22 22.30
CA THR A 318 32.77 -34.35 21.36
C THR A 318 34.06 -34.89 20.71
N GLY A 319 35.14 -34.10 20.71
CA GLY A 319 36.38 -34.44 20.01
C GLY A 319 36.22 -34.47 18.48
N GLU A 320 35.25 -33.72 17.96
CA GLU A 320 34.94 -33.65 16.54
C GLU A 320 35.87 -32.70 15.80
N ILE A 321 36.37 -33.18 14.67
CA ILE A 321 37.18 -32.44 13.71
C ILE A 321 36.39 -32.36 12.42
N TYR A 322 36.24 -31.17 11.85
CA TYR A 322 35.38 -30.97 10.69
C TYR A 322 35.87 -29.87 9.76
N HIS A 323 35.38 -29.85 8.54
CA HIS A 323 35.48 -28.69 7.67
C HIS A 323 34.28 -28.69 6.71
N ALA A 324 33.68 -27.53 6.49
CA ALA A 324 32.67 -27.31 5.46
C ALA A 324 33.32 -26.68 4.22
N GLY A 325 32.92 -27.11 3.03
CA GLY A 325 33.41 -26.56 1.77
C GLY A 325 32.27 -26.05 0.93
N LEU A 326 32.40 -24.83 0.41
CA LEU A 326 31.42 -24.19 -0.46
C LEU A 326 32.12 -23.59 -1.67
N ASN A 327 31.65 -23.96 -2.85
CA ASN A 327 31.96 -23.34 -4.14
C ASN A 327 30.66 -22.80 -4.75
N PRO A 328 30.71 -22.00 -5.85
CA PRO A 328 29.50 -21.39 -6.42
C PRO A 328 28.41 -22.38 -6.87
N ASN A 329 28.74 -23.65 -7.08
CA ASN A 329 27.82 -24.70 -7.55
C ASN A 329 28.00 -26.08 -6.89
N PHE A 330 28.84 -26.19 -5.85
CA PHE A 330 29.09 -27.42 -5.09
C PHE A 330 29.23 -27.12 -3.61
N THR A 331 28.83 -28.06 -2.77
CA THR A 331 29.10 -28.03 -1.33
C THR A 331 29.61 -29.38 -0.89
N SER A 332 30.52 -29.39 0.09
CA SER A 332 30.88 -30.59 0.83
C SER A 332 30.94 -30.33 2.33
N HIS A 333 30.81 -31.38 3.12
CA HIS A 333 31.08 -31.32 4.55
C HIS A 333 31.75 -32.62 4.97
N ILE A 334 32.86 -32.51 5.68
CA ILE A 334 33.63 -33.66 6.18
C ILE A 334 33.82 -33.47 7.67
N ASN A 335 33.35 -34.40 8.49
CA ASN A 335 33.55 -34.40 9.93
C ASN A 335 33.85 -35.80 10.46
N PHE A 336 34.65 -35.89 11.52
CA PHE A 336 35.04 -37.15 12.12
C PHE A 336 35.46 -36.98 13.58
N ARG A 337 35.40 -38.08 14.33
CA ARG A 337 35.76 -38.18 15.74
C ARG A 337 36.82 -39.28 15.89
N PRO A 338 38.11 -38.93 15.96
CA PRO A 338 39.22 -39.91 15.99
C PRO A 338 39.18 -40.86 17.18
N GLY A 339 38.62 -40.46 18.32
CA GLY A 339 38.48 -41.30 19.51
C GLY A 339 37.54 -42.48 19.28
N PRO A 340 36.23 -42.25 19.05
CA PRO A 340 35.26 -43.30 18.77
C PRO A 340 35.31 -43.86 17.35
N LYS A 341 36.19 -43.33 16.48
CA LYS A 341 36.35 -43.75 15.06
C LYS A 341 35.07 -43.58 14.23
N LEU A 342 34.38 -42.47 14.44
CA LEU A 342 33.19 -42.10 13.68
C LEU A 342 33.56 -41.09 12.59
N GLY A 343 33.09 -41.29 11.36
CA GLY A 343 33.39 -40.37 10.25
C GLY A 343 32.22 -40.20 9.30
N VAL A 344 31.99 -38.98 8.85
CA VAL A 344 30.98 -38.65 7.83
C VAL A 344 31.60 -37.72 6.78
N ALA A 345 31.34 -38.02 5.51
CA ALA A 345 31.56 -37.08 4.42
C ALA A 345 30.30 -36.97 3.57
N VAL A 346 29.92 -35.75 3.22
CA VAL A 346 28.76 -35.41 2.41
C VAL A 346 29.23 -34.57 1.24
N LEU A 347 28.99 -35.04 0.01
CA LEU A 347 29.37 -34.38 -1.23
C LEU A 347 28.10 -34.06 -2.04
N ALA A 348 27.85 -32.79 -2.32
CA ALA A 348 26.63 -32.33 -2.97
C ALA A 348 26.95 -31.50 -4.23
N ASN A 349 26.16 -31.67 -5.28
CA ASN A 349 26.28 -30.90 -6.53
C ASN A 349 25.40 -29.65 -6.56
N ALA A 350 25.20 -29.01 -5.40
CA ALA A 350 24.53 -27.73 -5.26
C ALA A 350 25.23 -26.88 -4.19
N ASN A 351 25.21 -25.56 -4.33
CA ASN A 351 25.73 -24.61 -3.34
C ASN A 351 24.81 -24.44 -2.12
N SER A 352 24.35 -25.55 -1.54
CA SER A 352 23.36 -25.57 -0.46
C SER A 352 24.01 -25.75 0.92
N THR A 353 23.58 -24.93 1.89
CA THR A 353 24.00 -25.04 3.30
C THR A 353 23.43 -26.26 4.02
N TYR A 354 22.35 -26.88 3.49
CA TYR A 354 21.81 -28.15 4.01
C TYR A 354 22.80 -29.32 3.93
N THR A 355 23.84 -29.22 3.11
CA THR A 355 24.90 -30.23 3.03
C THR A 355 25.60 -30.42 4.39
N SER A 356 25.84 -29.31 5.11
CA SER A 356 26.42 -29.37 6.46
C SER A 356 25.42 -29.87 7.50
N GLU A 357 24.13 -29.51 7.36
CA GLU A 357 23.07 -30.01 8.25
C GLU A 357 22.92 -31.53 8.12
N ILE A 358 22.94 -32.07 6.89
CA ILE A 358 22.93 -33.51 6.62
C ILE A 358 24.14 -34.18 7.31
N ALA A 359 25.34 -33.62 7.21
CA ALA A 359 26.53 -34.18 7.85
C ALA A 359 26.41 -34.21 9.38
N ASN A 360 25.88 -33.14 9.98
CA ASN A 360 25.67 -33.04 11.43
C ASN A 360 24.63 -34.05 11.93
N VAL A 361 23.50 -34.18 11.23
CA VAL A 361 22.45 -35.17 11.54
C VAL A 361 23.00 -36.59 11.45
N LEU A 362 23.78 -36.89 10.42
CA LEU A 362 24.43 -38.20 10.24
C LEU A 362 25.47 -38.48 11.33
N MET A 363 26.27 -37.49 11.72
CA MET A 363 27.25 -37.65 12.79
C MET A 363 26.59 -37.88 14.15
N ASN A 364 25.48 -37.18 14.44
CA ASN A 364 24.69 -37.41 15.65
C ASN A 364 24.07 -38.81 15.67
N TYR A 365 23.56 -39.27 14.52
CA TYR A 365 23.06 -40.62 14.33
C TYR A 365 24.14 -41.69 14.61
N LEU A 366 25.34 -41.53 14.06
CA LEU A 366 26.48 -42.43 14.36
C LEU A 366 26.88 -42.38 15.83
N ALA A 367 26.81 -41.22 16.47
CA ALA A 367 27.15 -41.03 17.87
C ALA A 367 26.09 -41.56 18.86
N LYS A 368 24.97 -42.12 18.37
CA LYS A 368 23.84 -42.63 19.17
C LYS A 368 23.28 -41.62 20.19
N LYS A 369 23.43 -40.32 19.91
CA LYS A 369 22.76 -39.25 20.68
C LYS A 369 21.40 -38.98 20.04
N GLU A 370 20.36 -38.79 20.85
CA GLU A 370 19.06 -38.30 20.35
C GLU A 370 19.26 -36.98 19.58
N GLU A 371 18.39 -36.75 18.58
CA GLU A 371 18.42 -35.60 17.67
C GLU A 371 18.52 -34.27 18.45
N THR A 372 19.75 -33.81 18.69
CA THR A 372 20.04 -32.47 19.21
C THR A 372 20.47 -31.62 18.03
N SER A 373 19.53 -31.39 17.09
CA SER A 373 19.70 -30.31 16.14
C SER A 373 19.41 -28.99 16.86
N ASN A 374 20.43 -28.38 17.45
CA ASN A 374 20.43 -26.92 17.58
C ASN A 374 20.66 -26.38 16.16
N GLY A 375 19.58 -26.43 15.35
CA GLY A 375 19.66 -26.30 13.91
C GLY A 375 20.33 -24.99 13.52
N SER A 376 21.21 -25.05 12.53
CA SER A 376 21.38 -24.01 11.50
C SER A 376 20.03 -23.63 10.92
N ASP A 377 19.80 -22.42 10.43
CA ASP A 377 18.76 -22.23 9.43
C ASP A 377 19.63 -22.06 8.21
N PRO A 378 19.57 -23.00 7.28
CA PRO A 378 20.35 -22.91 6.08
C PRO A 378 20.21 -21.51 5.48
N ALA A 379 21.33 -20.86 5.20
CA ALA A 379 21.38 -19.52 4.60
C ALA A 379 20.69 -19.49 3.22
N ASP A 380 20.33 -20.65 2.68
CA ASP A 380 19.59 -20.86 1.44
C ASP A 380 18.21 -20.17 1.46
N ASN A 381 17.66 -19.81 2.63
CA ASN A 381 16.44 -19.00 2.76
C ASN A 381 16.55 -17.59 2.13
N ILE A 382 17.78 -17.08 1.89
CA ILE A 382 17.99 -15.80 1.23
C ILE A 382 17.43 -15.79 -0.21
N ASP A 383 17.51 -16.91 -0.93
CA ASP A 383 16.91 -17.03 -2.27
C ASP A 383 15.39 -16.84 -2.22
N ARG A 384 14.75 -17.43 -1.22
CA ARG A 384 13.30 -17.31 -1.01
C ARG A 384 12.90 -15.86 -0.80
N THR A 385 13.65 -15.14 0.03
CA THR A 385 13.46 -13.71 0.28
C THR A 385 13.61 -12.89 -1.01
N TYR A 386 14.68 -13.09 -1.78
CA TYR A 386 14.90 -12.36 -3.04
C TYR A 386 13.85 -12.69 -4.10
N SER A 387 13.40 -13.94 -4.18
CA SER A 387 12.39 -14.39 -5.13
C SER A 387 11.02 -13.80 -4.82
N ILE A 388 10.61 -13.80 -3.55
CA ILE A 388 9.34 -13.18 -3.11
C ILE A 388 9.35 -11.67 -3.36
N PHE A 389 10.45 -10.98 -3.02
CA PHE A 389 10.57 -9.56 -3.33
C PHE A 389 10.57 -9.28 -4.84
N SER A 390 11.18 -10.15 -5.65
CA SER A 390 11.14 -10.03 -7.10
C SER A 390 9.71 -10.08 -7.63
N ILE A 391 8.90 -11.05 -7.14
CA ILE A 391 7.47 -11.15 -7.49
C ILE A 391 6.72 -9.89 -7.09
N ALA A 392 6.94 -9.36 -5.87
CA ALA A 392 6.30 -8.13 -5.40
C ALA A 392 6.65 -6.92 -6.29
N VAL A 393 7.90 -6.80 -6.71
CA VAL A 393 8.37 -5.72 -7.60
C VAL A 393 7.80 -5.88 -9.02
N VAL A 394 7.65 -7.11 -9.51
CA VAL A 394 6.98 -7.38 -10.80
C VAL A 394 5.50 -6.99 -10.73
N LEU A 395 4.78 -7.35 -9.66
CA LEU A 395 3.38 -6.94 -9.45
C LEU A 395 3.24 -5.42 -9.40
N TYR A 396 4.16 -4.72 -8.70
CA TYR A 396 4.22 -3.27 -8.74
C TYR A 396 4.45 -2.75 -10.16
N SER A 397 5.39 -3.33 -10.90
CA SER A 397 5.68 -2.95 -12.29
C SER A 397 4.46 -3.13 -13.21
N LEU A 398 3.66 -4.18 -13.01
CA LEU A 398 2.41 -4.38 -13.74
C LEU A 398 1.38 -3.28 -13.45
N ILE A 399 1.27 -2.83 -12.19
CA ILE A 399 0.42 -1.68 -11.83
C ILE A 399 0.92 -0.41 -12.52
N VAL A 400 2.23 -0.17 -12.53
CA VAL A 400 2.83 0.99 -13.22
C VAL A 400 2.59 0.92 -14.73
N ILE A 401 2.74 -0.25 -15.34
CA ILE A 401 2.43 -0.47 -16.76
C ILE A 401 0.95 -0.22 -17.04
N ALA A 402 0.03 -0.69 -16.20
CA ALA A 402 -1.40 -0.42 -16.35
C ALA A 402 -1.71 1.09 -16.28
N LEU A 403 -1.06 1.82 -15.36
CA LEU A 403 -1.16 3.28 -15.27
C LEU A 403 -0.58 3.97 -16.50
N LEU A 404 0.56 3.50 -17.01
CA LEU A 404 1.19 4.01 -18.22
C LEU A 404 0.28 3.81 -19.45
N ILE A 405 -0.25 2.60 -19.63
CA ILE A 405 -1.20 2.27 -20.69
C ILE A 405 -2.44 3.16 -20.59
N HIS A 406 -2.98 3.37 -19.38
CA HIS A 406 -4.11 4.27 -19.16
C HIS A 406 -3.82 5.70 -19.61
N ILE A 407 -2.63 6.23 -19.30
CA ILE A 407 -2.19 7.56 -19.73
C ILE A 407 -2.03 7.64 -21.25
N ILE A 408 -1.42 6.62 -21.87
CA ILE A 408 -1.21 6.55 -23.33
C ILE A 408 -2.55 6.47 -24.06
N ILE A 409 -3.49 5.61 -23.62
CA ILE A 409 -4.84 5.53 -24.19
C ILE A 409 -5.56 6.87 -24.09
N GLY A 410 -5.42 7.56 -22.95
CA GLY A 410 -5.97 8.91 -22.77
C GLY A 410 -5.39 9.93 -23.76
N ALA A 411 -4.09 9.87 -24.03
CA ALA A 411 -3.44 10.71 -25.03
C ALA A 411 -3.91 10.39 -26.47
N ILE A 412 -3.98 9.12 -26.84
CA ILE A 412 -4.44 8.69 -28.18
C ILE A 412 -5.91 9.08 -28.41
N ARG A 413 -6.75 8.99 -27.37
CA ARG A 413 -8.17 9.38 -27.43
C ARG A 413 -8.40 10.89 -27.37
N GLY A 414 -7.35 11.72 -27.34
CA GLY A 414 -7.45 13.17 -27.23
C GLY A 414 -7.99 13.67 -25.88
N GLN A 415 -8.00 12.82 -24.85
CA GLN A 415 -8.44 13.19 -23.49
C GLN A 415 -7.31 13.88 -22.71
N ARG A 416 -6.06 13.71 -23.16
CA ARG A 416 -4.88 14.37 -22.61
C ARG A 416 -4.18 15.20 -23.66
N ASN A 417 -3.92 16.46 -23.33
CA ASN A 417 -3.26 17.40 -24.22
C ASN A 417 -1.75 17.41 -23.95
N PHE A 418 -0.96 17.45 -25.02
CA PHE A 418 0.47 17.66 -24.91
C PHE A 418 0.74 19.11 -24.48
N GLU A 419 1.51 19.26 -23.41
CA GLU A 419 1.98 20.56 -22.93
C GLU A 419 3.51 20.58 -22.90
N ALA A 420 4.11 21.48 -23.67
CA ALA A 420 5.56 21.68 -23.70
C ALA A 420 6.15 21.98 -22.31
N PHE A 421 7.43 21.69 -22.15
CA PHE A 421 8.16 21.97 -20.92
C PHE A 421 8.17 23.46 -20.59
N ASN A 422 7.54 23.85 -19.49
CA ASN A 422 7.72 25.17 -18.88
C ASN A 422 8.83 25.12 -17.81
N ARG A 423 9.31 26.29 -17.37
CA ARG A 423 10.39 26.39 -16.35
C ARG A 423 10.09 25.57 -15.08
N HIS A 424 8.84 25.46 -14.67
CA HIS A 424 8.43 24.64 -13.51
C HIS A 424 8.54 23.14 -13.77
N LYS A 425 8.12 22.65 -14.95
CA LYS A 425 8.24 21.23 -15.33
C LYS A 425 9.71 20.82 -15.47
N ILE A 426 10.55 21.68 -16.05
CA ILE A 426 12.00 21.45 -16.14
C ILE A 426 12.61 21.36 -14.74
N LYS A 427 12.27 22.29 -13.84
CA LYS A 427 12.74 22.25 -12.45
C LYS A 427 12.32 20.96 -11.73
N SER A 428 11.08 20.54 -11.87
CA SER A 428 10.58 19.29 -11.28
C SER A 428 11.29 18.05 -11.84
N PHE A 429 11.55 18.03 -13.15
CA PHE A 429 12.28 16.94 -13.79
C PHE A 429 13.74 16.87 -13.33
N LEU A 430 14.45 18.00 -13.32
CA LEU A 430 15.82 18.08 -12.81
C LEU A 430 15.89 17.67 -11.33
N LEU A 431 14.92 18.11 -10.51
CA LEU A 431 14.85 17.71 -9.11
C LEU A 431 14.64 16.20 -8.97
N ALA A 432 13.77 15.60 -9.79
CA ALA A 432 13.58 14.14 -9.79
C ALA A 432 14.89 13.42 -10.16
N LEU A 433 15.64 13.91 -11.15
CA LEU A 433 16.92 13.33 -11.56
C LEU A 433 17.99 13.44 -10.47
N VAL A 434 18.07 14.57 -9.77
CA VAL A 434 18.96 14.75 -8.60
C VAL A 434 18.59 13.78 -7.48
N ASN A 435 17.30 13.55 -7.24
CA ASN A 435 16.84 12.58 -6.23
C ASN A 435 17.21 11.14 -6.57
N LEU A 436 17.57 10.81 -7.83
CA LEU A 436 18.03 9.48 -8.22
C LEU A 436 19.51 9.25 -7.85
N ALA A 437 20.31 10.30 -7.67
CA ALA A 437 21.75 10.16 -7.42
C ALA A 437 22.09 9.33 -6.16
N PRO A 438 21.44 9.52 -5.00
CA PRO A 438 21.67 8.67 -3.82
C PRO A 438 21.34 7.19 -4.06
N PHE A 439 20.39 6.88 -4.94
CA PHE A 439 20.04 5.51 -5.28
C PHE A 439 21.06 4.86 -6.19
N ILE A 440 21.55 5.59 -7.21
CA ILE A 440 22.61 5.10 -8.09
C ILE A 440 23.88 4.87 -7.28
N PHE A 441 24.21 5.80 -6.38
CA PHE A 441 25.34 5.64 -5.46
C PHE A 441 25.13 4.45 -4.51
N GLY A 442 23.93 4.32 -3.95
CA GLY A 442 23.54 3.20 -3.11
C GLY A 442 23.63 1.86 -3.82
N LEU A 443 23.22 1.78 -5.09
CA LEU A 443 23.38 0.58 -5.90
C LEU A 443 24.87 0.30 -6.13
N TYR A 444 25.65 1.32 -6.54
CA TYR A 444 27.09 1.17 -6.77
C TYR A 444 27.86 0.59 -5.58
N ILE A 445 27.54 1.01 -4.34
CA ILE A 445 28.20 0.51 -3.13
C ILE A 445 27.61 -0.79 -2.57
N LEU A 446 26.50 -1.29 -3.09
CA LEU A 446 25.74 -2.41 -2.52
C LEU A 446 26.55 -3.70 -2.33
N PRO A 447 27.35 -4.18 -3.30
CA PRO A 447 28.19 -5.36 -3.10
C PRO A 447 29.22 -5.19 -1.98
N ARG A 448 29.80 -3.98 -1.87
CA ARG A 448 30.74 -3.65 -0.81
C ARG A 448 30.06 -3.56 0.54
N ALA A 449 28.83 -3.04 0.57
CA ALA A 449 28.04 -2.93 1.78
C ALA A 449 27.63 -4.30 2.33
N LEU A 450 27.17 -5.21 1.48
CA LEU A 450 26.65 -6.51 1.91
C LEU A 450 27.77 -7.50 2.26
N ALA A 451 28.83 -7.56 1.45
CA ALA A 451 29.85 -8.61 1.56
C ALA A 451 31.29 -8.09 1.37
N GLY A 452 31.52 -6.78 1.22
CA GLY A 452 32.84 -6.27 0.86
C GLY A 452 33.29 -6.68 -0.55
N PHE A 453 32.37 -7.16 -1.39
CA PHE A 453 32.66 -7.77 -2.68
C PHE A 453 32.63 -6.76 -3.83
N THR A 454 33.16 -7.19 -4.98
CA THR A 454 32.87 -6.56 -6.28
C THR A 454 31.53 -7.04 -6.80
N TRP A 455 30.97 -6.36 -7.81
CA TRP A 455 29.75 -6.82 -8.47
C TRP A 455 29.90 -8.23 -9.05
N VAL A 456 31.01 -8.52 -9.73
CA VAL A 456 31.28 -9.84 -10.31
C VAL A 456 31.27 -10.91 -9.23
N ALA A 457 32.00 -10.71 -8.12
CA ALA A 457 32.02 -11.65 -7.01
C ALA A 457 30.62 -11.81 -6.37
N MET A 458 29.90 -10.71 -6.14
CA MET A 458 28.56 -10.76 -5.54
C MET A 458 27.59 -11.59 -6.38
N LEU A 459 27.60 -11.41 -7.71
CA LEU A 459 26.75 -12.16 -8.64
C LEU A 459 27.11 -13.66 -8.66
N VAL A 460 28.40 -14.00 -8.58
CA VAL A 460 28.86 -15.41 -8.53
C VAL A 460 28.39 -16.11 -7.25
N TRP A 461 28.50 -15.46 -6.08
CA TRP A 461 28.23 -16.09 -4.78
C TRP A 461 26.77 -15.97 -4.31
N SER A 462 26.02 -14.97 -4.75
CA SER A 462 24.61 -14.79 -4.36
C SER A 462 23.67 -15.67 -5.18
N PRO A 463 22.50 -16.10 -4.66
CA PRO A 463 21.50 -16.84 -5.43
C PRO A 463 21.10 -16.11 -6.72
N MET A 464 20.69 -16.85 -7.76
CA MET A 464 20.29 -16.26 -9.05
C MET A 464 19.11 -15.27 -8.91
N SER A 465 18.24 -15.48 -7.91
CA SER A 465 17.14 -14.58 -7.56
C SER A 465 17.60 -13.17 -7.15
N PHE A 466 18.83 -13.01 -6.64
CA PHE A 466 19.39 -11.70 -6.33
C PHE A 466 19.51 -10.84 -7.60
N GLU A 467 19.99 -11.42 -8.69
CA GLU A 467 20.13 -10.71 -9.97
C GLU A 467 18.77 -10.32 -10.53
N ILE A 468 17.81 -11.25 -10.50
CA ILE A 468 16.44 -11.02 -10.93
C ILE A 468 15.80 -9.88 -10.13
N LEU A 469 16.02 -9.84 -8.81
CA LEU A 469 15.54 -8.76 -7.95
C LEU A 469 16.12 -7.42 -8.36
N LEU A 470 17.43 -7.34 -8.60
CA LEU A 470 18.09 -6.10 -9.02
C LEU A 470 17.56 -5.58 -10.37
N TYR A 471 17.45 -6.46 -11.36
CA TYR A 471 16.89 -6.08 -12.66
C TYR A 471 15.41 -5.67 -12.54
N SER A 472 14.64 -6.36 -11.70
CA SER A 472 13.24 -6.03 -11.45
C SER A 472 13.10 -4.66 -10.78
N ILE A 473 13.94 -4.34 -9.79
CA ILE A 473 13.95 -3.03 -9.12
C ILE A 473 14.36 -1.93 -10.10
N ALA A 474 15.42 -2.15 -10.88
CA ALA A 474 15.86 -1.19 -11.89
C ALA A 474 14.77 -0.91 -12.95
N GLY A 475 14.12 -1.97 -13.44
CA GLY A 475 13.00 -1.89 -14.37
C GLY A 475 11.80 -1.15 -13.78
N ALA A 476 11.43 -1.46 -12.54
CA ALA A 476 10.35 -0.79 -11.81
C ALA A 476 10.61 0.70 -11.63
N VAL A 477 11.84 1.08 -11.23
CA VAL A 477 12.24 2.49 -11.09
C VAL A 477 12.17 3.20 -12.45
N ALA A 478 12.73 2.59 -13.50
CA ALA A 478 12.69 3.17 -14.85
C ALA A 478 11.25 3.36 -15.36
N LEU A 479 10.39 2.35 -15.20
CA LEU A 479 8.96 2.42 -15.57
C LEU A 479 8.23 3.50 -14.79
N SER A 480 8.49 3.64 -13.49
CA SER A 480 7.86 4.66 -12.65
C SER A 480 8.28 6.08 -13.05
N TYR A 481 9.57 6.28 -13.36
CA TYR A 481 10.07 7.55 -13.89
C TYR A 481 9.49 7.87 -15.27
N LEU A 482 9.42 6.88 -16.17
CA LEU A 482 8.82 7.04 -17.49
C LEU A 482 7.34 7.41 -17.39
N THR A 483 6.60 6.72 -16.53
CA THR A 483 5.17 6.99 -16.28
C THR A 483 4.98 8.40 -15.70
N TYR A 484 5.83 8.79 -14.74
CA TYR A 484 5.83 10.14 -14.19
C TYR A 484 6.12 11.20 -15.26
N LEU A 485 7.14 11.00 -16.09
CA LEU A 485 7.52 11.89 -17.18
C LEU A 485 6.39 12.07 -18.21
N ILE A 486 5.81 10.97 -18.66
CA ILE A 486 4.69 10.99 -19.61
C ILE A 486 3.47 11.69 -18.97
N SER A 487 3.22 11.48 -17.68
CA SER A 487 2.14 12.18 -16.95
C SER A 487 2.34 13.70 -16.85
N LEU A 488 3.58 14.18 -16.91
CA LEU A 488 3.90 15.61 -16.92
C LEU A 488 3.73 16.24 -18.32
N LEU A 489 3.99 15.47 -19.38
CA LEU A 489 3.87 15.91 -20.77
C LEU A 489 2.42 15.88 -21.27
N TYR A 490 1.69 14.81 -20.94
CA TYR A 490 0.31 14.60 -21.37
C TYR A 490 -0.65 14.87 -20.20
N VAL A 491 -1.11 16.10 -20.13
CA VAL A 491 -1.95 16.61 -19.04
C VAL A 491 -3.41 16.34 -19.36
N GLU A 492 -4.09 15.68 -18.42
CA GLU A 492 -5.54 15.52 -18.47
C GLU A 492 -6.22 16.79 -17.96
N ALA A 493 -7.24 17.28 -18.70
CA ALA A 493 -8.06 18.41 -18.28
C ALA A 493 -8.82 18.13 -16.99
N ASN A 494 -9.26 16.89 -16.81
CA ASN A 494 -9.91 16.43 -15.59
C ASN A 494 -8.86 16.25 -14.47
N GLU A 495 -8.90 17.13 -13.46
CA GLU A 495 -7.95 17.12 -12.35
C GLU A 495 -7.93 15.80 -11.57
N TYR A 496 -9.08 15.12 -11.47
CA TYR A 496 -9.22 13.84 -10.78
C TYR A 496 -8.38 12.74 -11.46
N LYS A 497 -8.55 12.58 -12.77
CA LYS A 497 -7.78 11.63 -13.59
C LYS A 497 -6.30 12.01 -13.73
N ARG A 498 -5.97 13.29 -13.55
CA ARG A 498 -4.58 13.79 -13.53
C ARG A 498 -3.83 13.37 -12.27
N ILE A 499 -4.47 13.47 -11.09
CA ILE A 499 -3.82 13.25 -9.79
C ILE A 499 -3.75 11.76 -9.42
N ALA A 500 -4.77 10.96 -9.77
CA ALA A 500 -4.90 9.58 -9.31
C ALA A 500 -3.67 8.69 -9.58
N PRO A 501 -3.06 8.66 -10.79
CA PRO A 501 -1.89 7.82 -11.05
C PRO A 501 -0.69 8.17 -10.15
N GLN A 502 -0.47 9.46 -9.88
CA GLN A 502 0.62 9.93 -9.02
C GLN A 502 0.38 9.51 -7.56
N VAL A 503 -0.85 9.67 -7.07
CA VAL A 503 -1.21 9.25 -5.71
C VAL A 503 -1.04 7.75 -5.53
N ILE A 504 -1.53 6.92 -6.46
CA ILE A 504 -1.40 5.46 -6.39
C ILE A 504 0.08 5.06 -6.38
N LEU A 505 0.87 5.61 -7.30
CA LEU A 505 2.29 5.30 -7.45
C LEU A 505 3.08 5.58 -6.16
N PHE A 506 2.94 6.80 -5.62
CA PHE A 506 3.70 7.21 -4.43
C PHE A 506 3.14 6.59 -3.14
N SER A 507 1.85 6.23 -3.08
CA SER A 507 1.28 5.45 -1.97
C SER A 507 1.93 4.07 -1.88
N ILE A 508 2.04 3.36 -3.01
CA ILE A 508 2.69 2.04 -3.04
C ILE A 508 4.18 2.15 -2.72
N LEU A 509 4.88 3.11 -3.32
CA LEU A 509 6.29 3.35 -3.08
C LEU A 509 6.58 3.65 -1.58
N SER A 510 5.79 4.52 -0.95
CA SER A 510 5.94 4.85 0.47
C SER A 510 5.61 3.67 1.38
N GLY A 511 4.57 2.89 1.06
CA GLY A 511 4.23 1.68 1.79
C GLY A 511 5.31 0.60 1.70
N LEU A 512 5.88 0.37 0.52
CA LEU A 512 7.01 -0.55 0.33
C LEU A 512 8.26 -0.07 1.07
N ALA A 513 8.58 1.24 1.01
CA ALA A 513 9.69 1.80 1.76
C ALA A 513 9.53 1.58 3.28
N ASN A 514 8.31 1.71 3.79
CA ASN A 514 8.00 1.40 5.20
C ASN A 514 8.29 -0.07 5.53
N VAL A 515 7.92 -1.00 4.65
CA VAL A 515 8.18 -2.43 4.82
C VAL A 515 9.69 -2.70 4.84
N VAL A 516 10.45 -2.12 3.92
CA VAL A 516 11.92 -2.30 3.88
C VAL A 516 12.58 -1.75 5.15
N ILE A 517 12.09 -0.64 5.71
CA ILE A 517 12.57 -0.12 7.01
C ILE A 517 12.40 -1.18 8.11
N ILE A 518 11.24 -1.84 8.18
CA ILE A 518 10.99 -2.91 9.16
C ILE A 518 11.99 -4.04 8.96
N VAL A 519 12.17 -4.50 7.71
CA VAL A 519 13.10 -5.59 7.35
C VAL A 519 14.54 -5.24 7.72
N MET A 520 14.97 -4.01 7.48
CA MET A 520 16.31 -3.55 7.85
C MET A 520 16.51 -3.56 9.36
N VAL A 521 15.51 -3.08 10.11
CA VAL A 521 15.59 -3.07 11.58
C VAL A 521 15.65 -4.49 12.13
N THR A 522 14.80 -5.41 11.66
CA THR A 522 14.80 -6.81 12.13
C THR A 522 16.06 -7.57 11.71
N SER A 523 16.55 -7.38 10.48
CA SER A 523 17.76 -8.05 9.98
C SER A 523 19.03 -7.51 10.62
N SER A 524 19.07 -6.23 11.02
CA SER A 524 20.26 -5.63 11.65
C SER A 524 20.74 -6.34 12.92
N LEU A 525 19.84 -7.08 13.59
CA LEU A 525 20.16 -7.91 14.76
C LEU A 525 21.10 -9.10 14.46
N GLN A 526 21.29 -9.45 13.19
CA GLN A 526 22.05 -10.64 12.76
C GLN A 526 23.19 -10.32 11.80
N THR A 527 23.23 -9.11 11.24
CA THR A 527 24.17 -8.78 10.16
C THR A 527 25.49 -8.26 10.71
N ALA A 528 26.61 -8.75 10.17
CA ALA A 528 27.95 -8.17 10.38
C ALA A 528 28.24 -6.96 9.45
N VAL A 529 27.20 -6.36 8.85
CA VAL A 529 27.35 -5.21 7.95
C VAL A 529 27.82 -4.00 8.74
N GLU A 530 28.83 -3.28 8.22
CA GLU A 530 29.34 -2.09 8.88
C GLU A 530 28.25 -1.03 9.09
N LEU A 531 28.25 -0.40 10.27
CA LEU A 531 27.26 0.61 10.66
C LEU A 531 27.08 1.72 9.61
N LYS A 532 28.17 2.17 8.97
CA LYS A 532 28.13 3.23 7.94
C LYS A 532 27.20 2.88 6.77
N TYR A 533 27.18 1.62 6.35
CA TYR A 533 26.31 1.17 5.26
C TYR A 533 24.87 1.01 5.73
N LEU A 534 24.65 0.41 6.91
CA LEU A 534 23.32 0.29 7.51
C LEU A 534 22.66 1.67 7.66
N THR A 535 23.39 2.64 8.22
CA THR A 535 22.91 4.02 8.38
C THR A 535 22.61 4.68 7.02
N PHE A 536 23.48 4.51 6.02
CA PHE A 536 23.25 5.07 4.68
C PHE A 536 21.95 4.55 4.05
N TYR A 537 21.75 3.23 3.98
CA TYR A 537 20.53 2.67 3.38
C TYR A 537 19.29 2.98 4.21
N TYR A 538 19.39 2.98 5.54
CA TYR A 538 18.28 3.33 6.41
C TYR A 538 17.82 4.77 6.16
N LEU A 539 18.75 5.73 6.13
CA LEU A 539 18.44 7.14 5.84
C LEU A 539 17.89 7.34 4.43
N LEU A 540 18.43 6.63 3.44
CA LEU A 540 17.94 6.66 2.06
C LEU A 540 16.47 6.22 2.01
N ILE A 541 16.14 5.06 2.57
CA ILE A 541 14.78 4.51 2.53
C ILE A 541 13.81 5.32 3.41
N LEU A 542 14.27 5.81 4.56
CA LEU A 542 13.51 6.74 5.40
C LEU A 542 13.17 8.02 4.63
N GLY A 543 14.12 8.56 3.85
CA GLY A 543 13.88 9.70 2.97
C GLY A 543 12.77 9.43 1.95
N ILE A 544 12.76 8.25 1.32
CA ILE A 544 11.71 7.82 0.38
C ILE A 544 10.35 7.75 1.08
N TYR A 545 10.31 7.12 2.25
CA TYR A 545 9.10 6.97 3.04
C TYR A 545 8.51 8.34 3.39
N LEU A 546 9.32 9.23 3.98
CA LEU A 546 8.87 10.55 4.42
C LEU A 546 8.46 11.45 3.24
N PHE A 547 9.27 11.48 2.17
CA PHE A 547 8.96 12.28 0.98
C PHE A 547 7.71 11.75 0.25
N GLY A 548 7.63 10.45 0.02
CA GLY A 548 6.48 9.81 -0.61
C GLY A 548 5.20 10.06 0.18
N ARG A 549 5.24 9.84 1.50
CA ARG A 549 4.11 10.10 2.40
C ARG A 549 3.66 11.57 2.34
N ARG A 550 4.60 12.52 2.45
CA ARG A 550 4.31 13.96 2.36
C ARG A 550 3.74 14.34 0.99
N PHE A 551 4.31 13.83 -0.09
CA PHE A 551 3.87 14.12 -1.46
C PHE A 551 2.42 13.71 -1.66
N VAL A 552 2.07 12.48 -1.29
CA VAL A 552 0.71 11.97 -1.42
C VAL A 552 -0.26 12.77 -0.55
N GLN A 553 0.10 13.03 0.71
CA GLN A 553 -0.78 13.74 1.65
C GLN A 553 -1.10 15.17 1.16
N VAL A 554 -0.09 15.91 0.68
CA VAL A 554 -0.31 17.27 0.15
C VAL A 554 -1.18 17.26 -1.11
N LYS A 555 -0.94 16.32 -2.04
CA LYS A 555 -1.72 16.22 -3.29
C LYS A 555 -3.18 15.89 -3.01
N LEU A 556 -3.43 14.97 -2.09
CA LEU A 556 -4.77 14.58 -1.71
C LEU A 556 -5.52 15.66 -0.93
N ILE A 557 -4.86 16.42 -0.05
CA ILE A 557 -5.49 17.58 0.61
C ILE A 557 -5.97 18.60 -0.44
N ARG A 558 -5.13 18.93 -1.42
CA ARG A 558 -5.52 19.87 -2.49
C ARG A 558 -6.66 19.32 -3.33
N PHE A 559 -6.60 18.04 -3.68
CA PHE A 559 -7.67 17.34 -4.38
C PHE A 559 -8.99 17.39 -3.62
N ALA A 560 -8.98 17.08 -2.32
CA ALA A 560 -10.18 17.08 -1.49
C ALA A 560 -10.83 18.46 -1.40
N ARG A 561 -10.00 19.51 -1.26
CA ARG A 561 -10.47 20.89 -1.23
C ARG A 561 -11.04 21.34 -2.58
N GLY A 562 -10.42 20.93 -3.69
CA GLY A 562 -10.95 21.15 -5.04
C GLY A 562 -12.29 20.46 -5.27
N LEU A 563 -12.40 19.18 -4.90
CA LEU A 563 -13.66 18.43 -5.00
C LEU A 563 -14.78 19.08 -4.18
N VAL A 564 -14.49 19.52 -2.95
CA VAL A 564 -15.45 20.24 -2.11
C VAL A 564 -15.93 21.53 -2.78
N PHE A 565 -15.02 22.29 -3.40
CA PHE A 565 -15.36 23.50 -4.14
C PHE A 565 -16.24 23.18 -5.35
N ASP A 566 -15.84 22.23 -6.19
CA ASP A 566 -16.58 21.83 -7.39
C ASP A 566 -17.99 21.33 -7.04
N LEU A 567 -18.12 20.50 -6.00
CA LEU A 567 -19.42 20.01 -5.53
C LEU A 567 -20.32 21.16 -5.05
N ARG A 568 -19.78 22.15 -4.33
CA ARG A 568 -20.54 23.33 -3.89
C ARG A 568 -21.01 24.16 -5.07
N VAL A 569 -20.11 24.46 -6.01
CA VAL A 569 -20.46 25.23 -7.22
C VAL A 569 -21.53 24.49 -8.02
N LYS A 570 -21.32 23.19 -8.29
CA LYS A 570 -22.28 22.35 -9.01
C LYS A 570 -23.64 22.30 -8.34
N MET A 571 -23.69 22.21 -7.00
CA MET A 571 -24.97 22.24 -6.28
C MET A 571 -25.65 23.60 -6.37
N ILE A 572 -24.90 24.69 -6.23
CA ILE A 572 -25.43 26.05 -6.35
C ILE A 572 -26.01 26.26 -7.76
N GLU A 573 -25.26 25.92 -8.80
CA GLU A 573 -25.73 25.96 -10.20
C GLU A 573 -26.99 25.12 -10.40
N LYS A 574 -27.02 23.90 -9.84
CA LYS A 574 -28.18 23.02 -9.91
C LYS A 574 -29.41 23.65 -9.24
N ILE A 575 -29.26 24.22 -8.05
CA ILE A 575 -30.33 24.90 -7.32
C ILE A 575 -30.87 26.08 -8.13
N PHE A 576 -30.00 26.92 -8.71
CA PHE A 576 -30.41 28.06 -9.53
C PHE A 576 -31.04 27.65 -10.87
N SER A 577 -30.71 26.47 -11.40
CA SER A 577 -31.31 25.92 -12.63
C SER A 577 -32.68 25.25 -12.45
N THR A 578 -33.21 25.25 -11.22
CA THR A 578 -34.51 24.64 -10.89
C THR A 578 -35.60 25.69 -10.74
N SER A 579 -36.81 25.35 -11.18
CA SER A 579 -37.96 26.26 -11.05
C SER A 579 -38.32 26.52 -9.60
N TYR A 580 -38.81 27.74 -9.32
CA TYR A 580 -39.24 28.14 -7.98
C TYR A 580 -40.24 27.14 -7.36
N GLN A 581 -41.25 26.71 -8.13
CA GLN A 581 -42.24 25.71 -7.70
C GLN A 581 -41.61 24.41 -7.17
N LYS A 582 -40.55 23.92 -7.80
CA LYS A 582 -39.85 22.69 -7.37
C LYS A 582 -38.97 22.96 -6.15
N PHE A 583 -38.28 24.10 -6.12
CA PHE A 583 -37.44 24.51 -5.01
C PHE A 583 -38.24 24.68 -3.71
N GLU A 584 -39.44 25.26 -3.78
CA GLU A 584 -40.33 25.49 -2.62
C GLU A 584 -40.75 24.17 -1.92
N LYS A 585 -40.75 23.04 -2.66
CA LYS A 585 -41.04 21.70 -2.10
C LYS A 585 -39.85 21.11 -1.30
N ILE A 586 -38.65 21.69 -1.39
CA ILE A 586 -37.43 21.19 -0.73
C ILE A 586 -37.29 21.83 0.65
N SER A 587 -37.03 21.03 1.69
CA SER A 587 -36.84 21.57 3.04
C SER A 587 -35.55 22.38 3.14
N ARG A 588 -35.65 23.59 3.73
CA ARG A 588 -34.50 24.51 3.92
C ARG A 588 -33.36 23.86 4.69
N GLY A 589 -33.68 23.09 5.74
CA GLY A 589 -32.69 22.35 6.53
C GLY A 589 -31.92 21.32 5.70
N ARG A 590 -32.57 20.62 4.76
CA ARG A 590 -31.90 19.65 3.89
C ARG A 590 -30.91 20.33 2.95
N VAL A 591 -31.26 21.48 2.38
CA VAL A 591 -30.35 22.27 1.53
C VAL A 591 -29.09 22.66 2.32
N TYR A 592 -29.25 23.14 3.55
CA TYR A 592 -28.12 23.52 4.40
C TYR A 592 -27.22 22.33 4.77
N THR A 593 -27.81 21.23 5.24
CA THR A 593 -27.06 20.02 5.62
C THR A 593 -26.28 19.43 4.45
N VAL A 594 -26.87 19.38 3.26
CA VAL A 594 -26.20 18.83 2.07
C VAL A 594 -25.06 19.74 1.60
N LEU A 595 -25.29 21.07 1.52
CA LEU A 595 -24.27 22.03 1.07
C LEU A 595 -23.09 22.18 2.05
N ASN A 596 -23.33 21.99 3.35
CA ASN A 596 -22.33 22.18 4.38
C ASN A 596 -21.78 20.85 4.90
N ASP A 597 -22.58 20.08 5.64
CA ASP A 597 -22.10 18.96 6.44
C ASP A 597 -21.71 17.76 5.57
N ASP A 598 -22.56 17.36 4.62
CA ASP A 598 -22.29 16.19 3.78
C ASP A 598 -21.11 16.42 2.82
N ILE A 599 -20.98 17.64 2.25
CA ILE A 599 -19.82 17.99 1.43
C ILE A 599 -18.54 18.07 2.26
N ASN A 600 -18.58 18.66 3.47
CA ASN A 600 -17.39 18.72 4.33
C ASN A 600 -16.90 17.33 4.72
N THR A 601 -17.82 16.39 4.99
CA THR A 601 -17.51 14.98 5.27
C THR A 601 -16.67 14.35 4.17
N ILE A 602 -16.96 14.64 2.89
CA ILE A 602 -16.15 14.17 1.75
C ILE A 602 -14.72 14.74 1.82
N GLY A 603 -14.59 16.04 2.11
CA GLY A 603 -13.30 16.70 2.22
C GLY A 603 -12.42 16.08 3.31
N GLU A 604 -13.00 15.83 4.49
CA GLU A 604 -12.28 15.29 5.65
C GLU A 604 -11.88 13.82 5.49
N SER A 605 -12.68 13.03 4.78
CA SER A 605 -12.47 11.60 4.59
C SER A 605 -11.18 11.25 3.83
N THR A 606 -10.57 12.22 3.14
CA THR A 606 -9.37 11.98 2.34
C THR A 606 -8.15 11.58 3.18
N ASN A 607 -8.01 12.13 4.40
CA ASN A 607 -6.94 11.72 5.33
C ASN A 607 -7.11 10.26 5.77
N ILE A 608 -8.34 9.81 5.88
CA ILE A 608 -8.71 8.48 6.38
C ILE A 608 -8.47 7.44 5.29
N VAL A 609 -8.84 7.74 4.05
CA VAL A 609 -8.49 6.91 2.89
C VAL A 609 -6.98 6.70 2.80
N MET A 610 -6.17 7.72 3.11
CA MET A 610 -4.72 7.59 3.14
C MET A 610 -4.20 6.69 4.26
N LEU A 611 -4.71 6.90 5.47
CA LEU A 611 -4.37 6.03 6.59
C LEU A 611 -4.71 4.57 6.24
N LEU A 612 -5.90 4.31 5.69
CA LEU A 612 -6.31 2.98 5.27
C LEU A 612 -5.35 2.38 4.22
N ILE A 613 -5.07 3.09 3.12
CA ILE A 613 -4.21 2.59 2.04
C ILE A 613 -2.81 2.26 2.58
N THR A 614 -2.21 3.18 3.34
CA THR A 614 -0.86 3.00 3.88
C THR A 614 -0.80 1.87 4.91
N SER A 615 -1.84 1.74 5.75
CA SER A 615 -1.96 0.64 6.70
C SER A 615 -2.11 -0.72 6.01
N VAL A 616 -2.95 -0.82 4.98
CA VAL A 616 -3.14 -2.07 4.22
C VAL A 616 -1.87 -2.49 3.52
N ILE A 617 -1.16 -1.56 2.85
CA ILE A 617 0.10 -1.87 2.17
C ILE A 617 1.17 -2.30 3.17
N THR A 618 1.27 -1.61 4.31
CA THR A 618 2.21 -1.98 5.38
C THR A 618 1.90 -3.36 5.93
N ALA A 619 0.62 -3.67 6.19
CA ALA A 619 0.18 -4.98 6.67
C ALA A 619 0.51 -6.09 5.67
N LEU A 620 0.15 -5.93 4.40
CA LEU A 620 0.44 -6.90 3.36
C LEU A 620 1.94 -7.13 3.21
N GLY A 621 2.75 -6.06 3.15
CA GLY A 621 4.20 -6.19 3.00
C GLY A 621 4.88 -6.83 4.22
N ALA A 622 4.38 -6.57 5.43
CA ALA A 622 4.83 -7.24 6.63
C ALA A 622 4.56 -8.75 6.61
N PHE A 623 3.35 -9.18 6.19
CA PHE A 623 3.06 -10.62 6.06
C PHE A 623 3.85 -11.26 4.92
N VAL A 624 4.09 -10.56 3.81
CA VAL A 624 4.97 -11.04 2.74
C VAL A 624 6.39 -11.27 3.26
N TYR A 625 6.91 -10.35 4.10
CA TYR A 625 8.21 -10.52 4.75
C TYR A 625 8.22 -11.73 5.70
N LEU A 626 7.23 -11.84 6.60
CA LEU A 626 7.14 -12.99 7.51
C LEU A 626 7.03 -14.33 6.75
N ALA A 627 6.26 -14.36 5.66
CA ALA A 627 6.10 -15.54 4.82
C ALA A 627 7.42 -15.95 4.14
N SER A 628 8.31 -14.98 3.87
CA SER A 628 9.65 -15.26 3.33
C SER A 628 10.58 -15.92 4.35
N ILE A 629 10.37 -15.68 5.64
CA ILE A 629 11.12 -16.33 6.73
C ILE A 629 10.52 -17.71 7.01
N ALA A 630 9.21 -17.77 7.28
CA ALA A 630 8.53 -19.01 7.63
C ALA A 630 7.09 -18.99 7.11
N PHE A 631 6.88 -19.58 5.93
CA PHE A 631 5.60 -19.58 5.21
C PHE A 631 4.44 -20.15 6.05
N TRP A 632 4.60 -21.35 6.59
CA TRP A 632 3.54 -22.03 7.36
C TRP A 632 3.23 -21.34 8.69
N ALA A 633 4.26 -20.82 9.36
CA ALA A 633 4.12 -20.04 10.59
C ALA A 633 3.34 -18.73 10.33
N THR A 634 3.61 -18.10 9.19
CA THR A 634 2.86 -16.92 8.74
C THR A 634 1.43 -17.27 8.37
N ALA A 635 1.20 -18.38 7.67
CA ALA A 635 -0.14 -18.84 7.34
C ALA A 635 -0.99 -19.10 8.59
N LEU A 636 -0.42 -19.72 9.63
CA LEU A 636 -1.07 -19.88 10.93
C LEU A 636 -1.36 -18.52 11.58
N THR A 637 -0.40 -17.59 11.56
CA THR A 637 -0.58 -16.24 12.12
C THR A 637 -1.71 -15.49 11.39
N VAL A 638 -1.77 -15.56 10.07
CA VAL A 638 -2.84 -14.97 9.25
C VAL A 638 -4.18 -15.63 9.56
N LEU A 639 -4.23 -16.96 9.71
CA LEU A 639 -5.45 -17.67 10.11
C LEU A 639 -5.96 -17.19 11.48
N LEU A 640 -5.06 -17.04 12.46
CA LEU A 640 -5.41 -16.49 13.77
C LEU A 640 -5.96 -15.06 13.63
N ILE A 641 -5.30 -14.20 12.85
CA ILE A 641 -5.80 -12.83 12.58
C ILE A 641 -7.19 -12.84 11.94
N ILE A 642 -7.46 -13.74 10.99
CA ILE A 642 -8.79 -13.87 10.37
C ILE A 642 -9.83 -14.27 11.42
N ILE A 643 -9.53 -15.23 12.29
CA ILE A 643 -10.42 -15.63 13.40
C ILE A 643 -10.69 -14.42 14.30
N LEU A 644 -9.64 -13.69 14.69
CA LEU A 644 -9.76 -12.50 15.52
C LEU A 644 -10.57 -11.38 14.82
N ALA A 645 -10.40 -11.21 13.52
CA ALA A 645 -11.17 -10.26 12.72
C ALA A 645 -12.65 -10.63 12.63
N VAL A 646 -12.98 -11.92 12.55
CA VAL A 646 -14.38 -12.40 12.62
C VAL A 646 -14.99 -12.12 13.99
N VAL A 647 -14.25 -12.40 15.07
CA VAL A 647 -14.71 -12.08 16.44
C VAL A 647 -14.96 -10.57 16.57
N TYR A 648 -14.03 -9.75 16.08
CA TYR A 648 -14.22 -8.29 16.04
C TYR A 648 -15.44 -7.88 15.22
N ALA A 649 -15.65 -8.45 14.04
CA ALA A 649 -16.79 -8.11 13.18
C ALA A 649 -18.13 -8.39 13.87
N VAL A 650 -18.25 -9.50 14.59
CA VAL A 650 -19.45 -9.86 15.37
C VAL A 650 -19.70 -8.84 16.50
N VAL A 651 -18.64 -8.39 17.18
CA VAL A 651 -18.75 -7.35 18.22
C VAL A 651 -19.11 -5.99 17.62
N ALA A 652 -18.46 -5.62 16.51
CA ALA A 652 -18.63 -4.34 15.82
C ALA A 652 -20.02 -4.18 15.19
N GLN A 653 -20.66 -5.26 14.73
CA GLN A 653 -22.01 -5.22 14.18
C GLN A 653 -23.04 -4.66 15.19
N ARG A 654 -22.85 -4.93 16.49
CA ARG A 654 -23.70 -4.36 17.55
C ARG A 654 -23.48 -2.85 17.70
N THR A 655 -22.25 -2.39 17.54
CA THR A 655 -21.87 -0.97 17.62
C THR A 655 -22.56 -0.15 16.52
N GLU A 656 -22.64 -0.69 15.30
CA GLU A 656 -23.32 -0.04 14.16
C GLU A 656 -24.78 0.30 14.49
N GLN A 657 -25.53 -0.63 15.09
CA GLN A 657 -26.93 -0.41 15.48
C GLN A 657 -27.09 0.70 16.54
N TYR A 658 -26.11 0.87 17.44
CA TYR A 658 -26.16 1.96 18.41
C TYR A 658 -25.89 3.32 17.74
N PHE A 659 -24.98 3.38 16.77
CA PHE A 659 -24.75 4.60 15.99
C PHE A 659 -25.97 4.98 15.15
N GLU A 660 -26.69 4.02 14.57
CA GLU A 660 -27.96 4.27 13.88
C GLU A 660 -28.99 4.90 14.81
N LYS A 661 -29.24 4.30 15.99
CA LYS A 661 -30.17 4.86 16.99
C LYS A 661 -29.77 6.25 17.48
N ALA A 662 -28.47 6.50 17.68
CA ALA A 662 -27.96 7.82 18.05
C ALA A 662 -28.20 8.86 16.94
N ARG A 663 -28.10 8.44 15.67
CA ARG A 663 -28.35 9.29 14.50
C ARG A 663 -29.84 9.66 14.36
N ASP A 664 -30.73 8.74 14.69
CA ASP A 664 -32.17 9.01 14.70
C ASP A 664 -32.54 10.02 15.78
N GLU A 665 -32.06 9.84 17.03
CA GLU A 665 -32.29 10.82 18.11
C GLU A 665 -31.64 12.17 17.82
N ARG A 666 -30.47 12.19 17.15
CA ARG A 666 -29.86 13.45 16.67
C ARG A 666 -30.78 14.16 15.69
N THR A 667 -31.45 13.42 14.81
CA THR A 667 -32.37 13.99 13.83
C THR A 667 -33.59 14.60 14.53
N THR A 668 -34.19 13.90 15.49
CA THR A 668 -35.29 14.41 16.32
C THR A 668 -34.89 15.67 17.10
N PHE A 669 -33.70 15.66 17.73
CA PHE A 669 -33.18 16.81 18.46
C PHE A 669 -33.02 18.03 17.54
N MET A 670 -32.42 17.85 16.36
CA MET A 670 -32.25 18.95 15.39
C MET A 670 -33.58 19.48 14.85
N GLN A 671 -34.60 18.62 14.71
CA GLN A 671 -35.95 19.06 14.36
C GLN A 671 -36.57 19.95 15.45
N LEU A 672 -36.43 19.59 16.73
CA LEU A 672 -36.90 20.42 17.85
C LEU A 672 -36.11 21.74 17.97
N VAL A 673 -34.81 21.73 17.69
CA VAL A 673 -34.01 22.96 17.63
C VAL A 673 -34.49 23.88 16.51
N SER A 674 -34.76 23.35 15.31
CA SER A 674 -35.36 24.14 14.22
C SER A 674 -36.71 24.70 14.62
N GLY A 675 -37.58 23.87 15.20
CA GLY A 675 -38.91 24.30 15.67
C GLY A 675 -38.84 25.36 16.77
N MET A 676 -37.83 25.32 17.64
CA MET A 676 -37.57 26.37 18.62
C MET A 676 -37.23 27.70 17.96
N VAL A 677 -36.36 27.67 16.93
CA VAL A 677 -35.94 28.88 16.21
C VAL A 677 -37.10 29.47 15.41
N ASP A 678 -37.83 28.63 14.68
CA ASP A 678 -38.94 29.04 13.82
C ASP A 678 -40.17 29.49 14.64
N GLY A 679 -40.46 28.81 15.74
CA GLY A 679 -41.63 29.03 16.61
C GLY A 679 -41.34 29.80 17.89
N TYR A 680 -40.19 30.48 17.98
CA TYR A 680 -39.73 31.09 19.23
C TYR A 680 -40.72 32.10 19.81
N LYS A 681 -41.41 32.84 18.93
CA LYS A 681 -42.42 33.83 19.31
C LYS A 681 -43.60 33.14 19.99
N GLU A 682 -44.15 32.10 19.36
CA GLU A 682 -45.31 31.34 19.83
C GLU A 682 -45.03 30.57 21.12
N ILE A 683 -43.78 30.10 21.30
CA ILE A 683 -43.32 29.45 22.53
C ILE A 683 -43.18 30.49 23.65
N SER A 684 -42.73 31.71 23.34
CA SER A 684 -42.48 32.77 24.34
C SER A 684 -43.73 33.39 24.96
N LEU A 685 -44.91 33.26 24.32
CA LEU A 685 -46.17 33.86 24.78
C LEU A 685 -46.75 33.24 26.05
N ARG A 686 -46.44 31.97 26.34
CA ARG A 686 -46.99 31.24 27.50
C ARG A 686 -45.85 30.58 28.26
N HIS A 687 -45.67 30.98 29.53
CA HIS A 687 -44.63 30.42 30.38
C HIS A 687 -44.67 28.88 30.44
N ASN A 688 -45.85 28.29 30.64
CA ASN A 688 -46.00 26.82 30.67
C ASN A 688 -45.65 26.14 29.33
N LYS A 689 -45.99 26.76 28.19
CA LYS A 689 -45.61 26.23 26.86
C LYS A 689 -44.09 26.29 26.67
N LYS A 690 -43.45 27.37 27.12
CA LYS A 690 -41.99 27.51 27.12
C LYS A 690 -41.31 26.45 27.97
N LEU A 691 -41.85 26.16 29.16
CA LEU A 691 -41.37 25.09 30.01
C LEU A 691 -41.55 23.72 29.34
N GLN A 692 -42.74 23.39 28.84
CA GLN A 692 -43.01 22.13 28.13
C GLN A 692 -42.07 21.92 26.93
N TYR A 693 -41.92 22.94 26.07
CA TYR A 693 -41.05 22.82 24.91
C TYR A 693 -39.58 22.73 25.30
N LYS A 694 -39.15 23.48 26.32
CA LYS A 694 -37.80 23.36 26.89
C LYS A 694 -37.58 21.94 27.43
N ASP A 695 -38.57 21.36 28.10
CA ASP A 695 -38.51 20.01 28.64
C ASP A 695 -38.44 18.97 27.50
N ASP A 696 -39.21 19.13 26.42
CA ASP A 696 -39.13 18.27 25.23
C ASP A 696 -37.75 18.32 24.57
N VAL A 697 -37.21 19.54 24.38
CA VAL A 697 -35.85 19.74 23.83
C VAL A 697 -34.81 19.12 24.77
N SER A 698 -34.93 19.35 26.07
CA SER A 698 -33.98 18.82 27.08
C SER A 698 -34.06 17.29 27.16
N GLN A 699 -35.26 16.72 27.06
CA GLN A 699 -35.47 15.28 27.06
C GLN A 699 -34.94 14.64 25.76
N SER A 700 -35.14 15.28 24.61
CA SER A 700 -34.54 14.84 23.35
C SER A 700 -33.02 14.95 23.36
N ALA A 701 -32.48 16.03 23.95
CA ALA A 701 -31.04 16.19 24.14
C ALA A 701 -30.48 15.10 25.06
N ASP A 702 -31.21 14.74 26.12
CA ASP A 702 -30.81 13.66 27.03
C ASP A 702 -30.89 12.28 26.35
N ARG A 703 -31.95 11.98 25.60
CA ARG A 703 -32.02 10.75 24.79
C ARG A 703 -30.87 10.67 23.80
N TYR A 704 -30.58 11.77 23.08
CA TYR A 704 -29.43 11.83 22.18
C TYR A 704 -28.11 11.60 22.93
N ARG A 705 -27.89 12.28 24.07
CA ARG A 705 -26.71 12.09 24.93
C ARG A 705 -26.56 10.63 25.35
N GLN A 706 -27.63 10.01 25.83
CA GLN A 706 -27.63 8.61 26.27
C GLN A 706 -27.32 7.66 25.10
N LYS A 707 -28.01 7.79 23.95
CA LYS A 707 -27.77 6.92 22.79
C LYS A 707 -26.38 7.11 22.19
N SER A 708 -25.91 8.36 22.09
CA SER A 708 -24.55 8.66 21.62
C SER A 708 -23.52 8.09 22.58
N SER A 709 -23.67 8.29 23.89
CA SER A 709 -22.76 7.74 24.89
C SER A 709 -22.73 6.22 24.85
N THR A 710 -23.88 5.55 24.69
CA THR A 710 -23.92 4.09 24.55
C THR A 710 -23.22 3.63 23.26
N ALA A 711 -23.37 4.36 22.15
CA ALA A 711 -22.67 4.07 20.91
C ALA A 711 -21.16 4.23 21.06
N ASP A 712 -20.70 5.33 21.67
CA ASP A 712 -19.29 5.62 21.91
C ASP A 712 -18.67 4.59 22.87
N VAL A 713 -19.35 4.24 23.97
CA VAL A 713 -18.90 3.18 24.90
C VAL A 713 -18.87 1.83 24.20
N SER A 714 -19.87 1.50 23.37
CA SER A 714 -19.86 0.26 22.59
C SER A 714 -18.69 0.22 21.61
N PHE A 715 -18.34 1.34 20.98
CA PHE A 715 -17.19 1.46 20.10
C PHE A 715 -15.87 1.28 20.86
N VAL A 716 -15.71 1.93 22.01
CA VAL A 716 -14.53 1.75 22.88
C VAL A 716 -14.40 0.28 23.29
N ASN A 717 -15.48 -0.38 23.69
CA ASN A 717 -15.45 -1.79 24.03
C ASN A 717 -15.06 -2.67 22.83
N ALA A 718 -15.61 -2.42 21.64
CA ALA A 718 -15.25 -3.15 20.43
C ALA A 718 -13.76 -2.93 20.06
N PHE A 719 -13.27 -1.70 20.20
CA PHE A 719 -11.88 -1.33 19.96
C PHE A 719 -10.93 -2.01 20.96
N LEU A 720 -11.25 -1.97 22.26
CA LEU A 720 -10.46 -2.63 23.32
C LEU A 720 -10.42 -4.14 23.13
N VAL A 721 -11.52 -4.76 22.68
CA VAL A 721 -11.51 -6.17 22.28
C VAL A 721 -10.52 -6.38 21.15
N ALA A 722 -10.57 -5.59 20.07
CA ALA A 722 -9.64 -5.74 18.95
C ALA A 722 -8.17 -5.59 19.38
N GLU A 723 -7.85 -4.56 20.17
CA GLU A 723 -6.50 -4.32 20.68
C GLU A 723 -6.02 -5.44 21.60
N SER A 724 -6.88 -5.92 22.52
CA SER A 724 -6.58 -7.05 23.40
C SER A 724 -6.34 -8.34 22.61
N LEU A 725 -7.11 -8.59 21.54
CA LEU A 725 -6.92 -9.75 20.67
C LEU A 725 -5.57 -9.71 19.95
N LEU A 726 -5.03 -8.54 19.61
CA LEU A 726 -3.68 -8.41 19.06
C LEU A 726 -2.59 -8.76 20.09
N VAL A 727 -2.77 -8.38 21.36
CA VAL A 727 -1.86 -8.78 22.44
C VAL A 727 -1.92 -10.29 22.68
N VAL A 728 -3.12 -10.87 22.64
CA VAL A 728 -3.31 -12.34 22.71
C VAL A 728 -2.62 -13.02 21.53
N LEU A 729 -2.74 -12.49 20.32
CA LEU A 729 -2.03 -12.99 19.14
C LEU A 729 -0.52 -12.96 19.34
N LEU A 730 0.02 -11.85 19.88
CA LEU A 730 1.43 -11.72 20.17
C LEU A 730 1.90 -12.81 21.14
N GLY A 731 1.14 -13.07 22.21
CA GLY A 731 1.41 -14.17 23.14
C GLY A 731 1.29 -15.55 22.50
N ALA A 732 0.26 -15.77 21.67
CA ALA A 732 0.07 -17.04 20.96
C ALA A 732 1.23 -17.33 19.99
N VAL A 733 1.75 -16.30 19.31
CA VAL A 733 2.93 -16.44 18.46
C VAL A 733 4.18 -16.62 19.30
N ALA A 734 4.41 -15.80 20.33
CA ALA A 734 5.62 -15.87 21.15
C ALA A 734 5.77 -17.20 21.91
N PHE A 735 4.68 -17.75 22.45
CA PHE A 735 4.70 -18.96 23.27
C PHE A 735 4.26 -20.22 22.51
N GLY A 736 3.29 -20.10 21.59
CA GLY A 736 2.73 -21.25 20.88
C GLY A 736 3.47 -21.63 19.61
N MET A 737 4.09 -20.66 18.91
CA MET A 737 4.81 -20.96 17.67
C MET A 737 6.00 -21.93 17.85
N PRO A 738 6.83 -21.82 18.92
CA PRO A 738 7.90 -22.79 19.17
C PRO A 738 7.40 -24.22 19.41
N GLU A 739 6.24 -24.37 20.05
CA GLU A 739 5.63 -25.69 20.33
C GLU A 739 5.02 -26.33 19.07
N VAL A 740 4.37 -25.53 18.22
CA VAL A 740 3.75 -26.03 16.96
C VAL A 740 4.80 -26.28 15.88
N PHE A 741 5.84 -25.46 15.83
CA PHE A 741 6.93 -25.55 14.87
C PHE A 741 8.28 -25.61 15.60
N PRO A 742 8.69 -26.80 16.10
CA PRO A 742 9.96 -26.97 16.84
C PRO A 742 11.21 -26.58 16.03
N THR A 743 11.09 -26.50 14.71
CA THR A 743 12.16 -26.10 13.79
C THR A 743 12.35 -24.59 13.69
N ILE A 744 11.42 -23.78 14.23
CA ILE A 744 11.54 -22.31 14.21
C ILE A 744 12.53 -21.84 15.26
N LYS A 745 13.48 -21.04 14.81
CA LYS A 745 14.53 -20.49 15.66
C LYS A 745 14.10 -19.26 16.43
N SER A 746 14.82 -19.00 17.53
CA SER A 746 14.62 -17.84 18.40
C SER A 746 14.64 -16.50 17.65
N TYR A 747 15.50 -16.33 16.64
CA TYR A 747 15.55 -15.07 15.89
C TYR A 747 14.37 -14.91 14.91
N SER A 748 13.90 -16.01 14.31
CA SER A 748 12.72 -15.99 13.44
C SER A 748 11.52 -15.60 14.28
N LEU A 749 11.39 -16.20 15.46
CA LEU A 749 10.40 -15.82 16.47
C LEU A 749 10.51 -14.33 16.84
N MET A 750 11.71 -13.80 17.12
CA MET A 750 11.91 -12.36 17.39
C MET A 750 11.45 -11.49 16.21
N SER A 751 11.72 -11.90 14.97
CA SER A 751 11.28 -11.18 13.78
C SER A 751 9.76 -11.14 13.69
N PHE A 752 9.08 -12.26 13.97
CA PHE A 752 7.61 -12.31 14.06
C PHE A 752 7.08 -11.35 15.13
N VAL A 753 7.64 -11.39 16.35
CA VAL A 753 7.22 -10.53 17.46
C VAL A 753 7.40 -9.05 17.13
N ILE A 754 8.56 -8.64 16.61
CA ILE A 754 8.83 -7.24 16.25
C ILE A 754 7.89 -6.76 15.14
N VAL A 755 7.67 -7.57 14.11
CA VAL A 755 6.76 -7.23 13.00
C VAL A 755 5.32 -7.12 13.50
N LEU A 756 4.85 -8.02 14.35
CA LEU A 756 3.51 -7.97 14.93
C LEU A 756 3.31 -6.73 15.82
N LEU A 757 4.32 -6.36 16.64
CA LEU A 757 4.30 -5.12 17.41
C LEU A 757 4.19 -3.89 16.51
N TYR A 758 4.92 -3.87 15.39
CA TYR A 758 4.83 -2.79 14.41
C TYR A 758 3.45 -2.73 13.74
N LEU A 759 2.80 -3.88 13.52
CA LEU A 759 1.49 -3.98 12.88
C LEU A 759 0.33 -3.45 13.73
N ILE A 760 0.51 -3.27 15.04
CA ILE A 760 -0.51 -2.68 15.92
C ILE A 760 -0.99 -1.33 15.37
N GLY A 761 -0.06 -0.44 14.97
CA GLY A 761 -0.39 0.88 14.43
C GLY A 761 -1.21 0.82 13.13
N PRO A 762 -0.71 0.15 12.07
CA PRO A 762 -1.46 -0.09 10.83
C PRO A 762 -2.84 -0.72 11.06
N ILE A 763 -2.93 -1.76 11.87
CA ILE A 763 -4.21 -2.45 12.16
C ILE A 763 -5.19 -1.47 12.84
N ASN A 764 -4.76 -0.73 13.85
CA ASN A 764 -5.58 0.30 14.50
C ASN A 764 -6.03 1.39 13.51
N GLY A 765 -5.17 1.77 12.56
CA GLY A 765 -5.53 2.67 11.47
C GLY A 765 -6.63 2.12 10.55
N ILE A 766 -6.62 0.81 10.27
CA ILE A 766 -7.69 0.15 9.51
C ILE A 766 -8.99 0.16 10.31
N LEU A 767 -8.94 -0.25 11.58
CA LEU A 767 -10.12 -0.35 12.45
C LEU A 767 -10.82 1.01 12.63
N THR A 768 -10.05 2.08 12.87
CA THR A 768 -10.58 3.45 13.02
C THR A 768 -11.09 4.06 11.70
N SER A 769 -10.69 3.52 10.55
CA SER A 769 -11.15 3.98 9.24
C SER A 769 -12.56 3.48 8.90
N VAL A 770 -13.03 2.37 9.49
CA VAL A 770 -14.32 1.74 9.14
C VAL A 770 -15.53 2.68 9.35
N PRO A 771 -15.75 3.27 10.54
CA PRO A 771 -16.92 4.14 10.76
C PRO A 771 -16.91 5.37 9.84
N SER A 772 -15.72 5.88 9.57
CA SER A 772 -15.51 7.05 8.73
C SER A 772 -15.84 6.79 7.26
N ILE A 773 -15.50 5.61 6.75
CA ILE A 773 -15.87 5.17 5.39
C ILE A 773 -17.39 5.00 5.27
N MET A 774 -18.03 4.48 6.31
CA MET A 774 -19.50 4.38 6.35
C MET A 774 -20.14 5.78 6.29
N ASN A 775 -19.63 6.73 7.09
CA ASN A 775 -20.09 8.12 7.05
C ASN A 775 -19.89 8.76 5.67
N LEU A 776 -18.72 8.56 5.05
CA LEU A 776 -18.44 9.01 3.69
C LEU A 776 -19.46 8.46 2.69
N ARG A 777 -19.77 7.16 2.75
CA ARG A 777 -20.74 6.50 1.87
C ARG A 777 -22.14 7.10 2.03
N VAL A 778 -22.57 7.33 3.26
CA VAL A 778 -23.90 7.92 3.53
C VAL A 778 -23.98 9.36 3.01
N SER A 779 -22.99 10.20 3.29
CA SER A 779 -22.96 11.58 2.80
C SER A 779 -22.88 11.65 1.27
N TRP A 780 -22.10 10.76 0.64
CA TRP A 780 -22.07 10.64 -0.82
C TRP A 780 -23.44 10.28 -1.40
N ASN A 781 -24.14 9.30 -0.83
CA ASN A 781 -25.47 8.91 -1.28
C ASN A 781 -26.49 10.05 -1.15
N ARG A 782 -26.45 10.81 -0.04
CA ARG A 782 -27.32 11.97 0.17
C ARG A 782 -27.09 13.07 -0.86
N ILE A 783 -25.82 13.31 -1.21
CA ILE A 783 -25.42 14.28 -2.25
C ILE A 783 -25.93 13.84 -3.62
N GLN A 784 -25.73 12.57 -3.99
CA GLN A 784 -26.20 12.05 -5.28
C GLN A 784 -27.73 12.08 -5.37
N GLN A 785 -28.43 11.69 -4.29
CA GLN A 785 -29.87 11.75 -4.22
C GLN A 785 -30.38 13.20 -4.38
N PHE A 786 -29.76 14.16 -3.70
CA PHE A 786 -30.11 15.58 -3.83
C PHE A 786 -29.90 16.10 -5.27
N LEU A 787 -28.79 15.73 -5.91
CA LEU A 787 -28.50 16.10 -7.30
C LEU A 787 -29.46 15.45 -8.31
N ALA A 788 -29.97 14.25 -8.02
CA ALA A 788 -30.91 13.54 -8.87
C ALA A 788 -32.36 14.05 -8.73
N GLU A 789 -32.79 14.40 -7.52
CA GLU A 789 -34.15 14.88 -7.24
C GLU A 789 -34.44 16.30 -7.75
N ILE A 790 -33.40 17.09 -8.00
CA ILE A 790 -33.49 18.47 -8.45
C ILE A 790 -33.23 18.50 -9.97
N PRO A 791 -34.25 18.43 -10.84
CA PRO A 791 -34.03 18.53 -12.28
C PRO A 791 -33.62 19.97 -12.66
N ALA A 792 -32.54 20.08 -13.43
CA ALA A 792 -32.08 21.34 -14.02
C ALA A 792 -32.85 21.57 -15.30
N ASN A 793 -33.88 22.41 -15.25
CA ASN A 793 -34.77 22.65 -16.39
C ASN A 793 -34.64 24.07 -16.95
N LEU A 794 -33.90 24.95 -16.27
CA LEU A 794 -33.63 26.32 -16.70
C LEU A 794 -32.19 26.42 -17.18
N ASP A 795 -32.02 26.93 -18.41
CA ASP A 795 -30.71 27.26 -18.98
C ASP A 795 -30.34 28.69 -18.58
N LEU A 796 -29.46 28.83 -17.59
CA LEU A 796 -29.01 30.12 -17.05
C LEU A 796 -28.14 30.92 -18.04
N GLN A 797 -27.65 30.31 -19.13
CA GLN A 797 -26.82 30.97 -20.13
C GLN A 797 -27.63 31.51 -21.31
N LYS A 798 -28.90 31.13 -21.42
CA LYS A 798 -29.76 31.59 -22.49
C LYS A 798 -30.22 33.00 -22.18
N VAL A 799 -29.73 33.98 -22.95
CA VAL A 799 -30.20 35.36 -22.90
C VAL A 799 -31.70 35.36 -23.14
N THR A 800 -32.48 35.74 -22.12
CA THR A 800 -33.91 35.99 -22.25
C THR A 800 -34.12 37.08 -23.30
N GLU A 801 -35.12 36.92 -24.18
CA GLU A 801 -35.41 37.94 -25.19
C GLU A 801 -35.59 39.31 -24.52
N PRO A 802 -35.02 40.39 -25.07
CA PRO A 802 -35.08 41.70 -24.44
C PRO A 802 -36.53 42.10 -24.20
N VAL A 803 -36.85 42.40 -22.95
CA VAL A 803 -38.18 42.86 -22.53
C VAL A 803 -38.51 44.14 -23.26
N ILE A 804 -39.69 44.19 -23.87
CA ILE A 804 -40.18 45.42 -24.50
C ILE A 804 -40.63 46.36 -23.37
N PRO A 805 -40.05 47.57 -23.23
CA PRO A 805 -40.34 48.47 -22.11
C PRO A 805 -41.79 48.98 -22.09
N HIS A 806 -42.47 48.95 -23.24
CA HIS A 806 -43.87 49.32 -23.38
C HIS A 806 -44.71 48.12 -23.83
N ILE A 807 -45.55 47.62 -22.93
CA ILE A 807 -46.56 46.60 -23.22
C ILE A 807 -47.92 47.27 -23.40
N LYS A 808 -48.75 46.75 -24.30
CA LYS A 808 -50.14 47.15 -24.54
C LYS A 808 -51.12 46.30 -23.73
N SER A 809 -50.88 44.99 -23.65
CA SER A 809 -51.77 44.06 -22.95
C SER A 809 -51.04 42.81 -22.42
N PHE A 810 -51.54 42.28 -21.31
CA PHE A 810 -51.27 40.97 -20.75
C PHE A 810 -52.56 40.14 -20.80
N THR A 811 -52.52 38.92 -21.34
CA THR A 811 -53.71 38.08 -21.52
C THR A 811 -53.46 36.64 -21.11
N MET A 812 -54.34 36.07 -20.30
CA MET A 812 -54.43 34.65 -19.97
C MET A 812 -55.63 34.05 -20.71
N LYS A 813 -55.43 32.91 -21.38
CA LYS A 813 -56.51 32.17 -22.04
C LYS A 813 -56.54 30.72 -21.56
N GLY A 814 -57.66 30.32 -20.95
CA GLY A 814 -57.91 28.97 -20.47
C GLY A 814 -56.88 28.45 -19.46
N VAL A 815 -56.22 29.32 -18.69
CA VAL A 815 -55.11 28.92 -17.81
C VAL A 815 -55.59 28.05 -16.66
N LYS A 816 -55.01 26.86 -16.50
CA LYS A 816 -55.27 25.97 -15.36
C LYS A 816 -53.99 25.54 -14.64
N TYR A 817 -54.14 25.27 -13.35
CA TYR A 817 -53.10 24.72 -12.49
C TYR A 817 -53.70 23.87 -11.38
N GLU A 818 -53.17 22.67 -11.18
CA GLU A 818 -53.54 21.74 -10.12
C GLU A 818 -52.30 21.36 -9.29
N TYR A 819 -52.45 21.32 -7.97
CA TYR A 819 -51.38 20.88 -7.07
C TYR A 819 -51.19 19.36 -7.14
N GLU A 820 -49.96 18.91 -7.41
CA GLU A 820 -49.61 17.48 -7.38
C GLU A 820 -49.57 16.91 -5.95
N ASN A 821 -50.15 15.73 -5.73
CA ASN A 821 -50.06 14.99 -4.46
C ASN A 821 -49.50 13.57 -4.66
N LYS A 822 -48.87 13.02 -3.60
CA LYS A 822 -48.30 11.66 -3.55
C LYS A 822 -49.34 10.54 -3.44
N ASN A 823 -50.61 10.84 -3.14
CA ASN A 823 -51.65 9.84 -2.78
C ASN A 823 -52.91 9.83 -3.69
N GLY A 824 -52.92 10.53 -4.83
CA GLY A 824 -54.00 10.37 -5.84
C GLY A 824 -55.38 10.99 -5.52
N GLU A 825 -55.56 11.70 -4.41
CA GLU A 825 -56.79 12.47 -4.12
C GLU A 825 -56.76 13.85 -4.80
N ARG A 826 -57.88 14.24 -5.46
CA ARG A 826 -58.04 15.57 -6.09
C ARG A 826 -58.06 16.67 -5.03
N HIS A 827 -57.18 17.65 -5.13
CA HIS A 827 -57.19 18.84 -4.27
C HIS A 827 -57.08 20.14 -5.10
N PHE A 828 -57.59 21.23 -4.52
CA PHE A 828 -57.65 22.62 -5.00
C PHE A 828 -56.93 22.91 -6.34
N SER A 829 -57.72 23.24 -7.37
CA SER A 829 -57.24 23.66 -8.68
C SER A 829 -57.58 25.13 -8.95
N ILE A 830 -56.81 25.75 -9.82
CA ILE A 830 -57.04 27.07 -10.37
C ILE A 830 -57.45 26.91 -11.83
N GLY A 831 -58.51 27.63 -12.21
CA GLY A 831 -58.95 27.78 -13.59
C GLY A 831 -60.05 26.82 -14.08
N PRO A 832 -60.38 26.88 -15.38
CA PRO A 832 -59.75 27.73 -16.40
C PRO A 832 -59.94 29.22 -16.13
N ILE A 833 -58.86 30.00 -16.27
CA ILE A 833 -58.87 31.47 -16.13
C ILE A 833 -58.67 32.11 -17.50
N ASP A 834 -59.63 32.97 -17.86
CA ASP A 834 -59.54 33.91 -18.97
C ASP A 834 -59.50 35.34 -18.39
N PHE A 835 -58.42 36.05 -18.66
CA PHE A 835 -58.13 37.35 -18.06
C PHE A 835 -57.33 38.22 -19.02
N GLU A 836 -57.65 39.51 -19.09
CA GLU A 836 -56.90 40.51 -19.85
C GLU A 836 -56.66 41.74 -18.97
N ALA A 837 -55.45 42.30 -19.04
CA ALA A 837 -55.06 43.58 -18.45
C ALA A 837 -54.38 44.46 -19.51
N LYS A 838 -54.73 45.74 -19.57
CA LYS A 838 -54.24 46.71 -20.56
C LYS A 838 -53.26 47.71 -19.93
N ALA A 839 -52.41 48.30 -20.75
CA ALA A 839 -51.50 49.37 -20.33
C ALA A 839 -52.26 50.52 -19.67
N GLY A 840 -51.77 50.98 -18.51
CA GLY A 840 -52.46 52.01 -17.73
C GLY A 840 -53.78 51.52 -17.08
N GLU A 841 -53.89 50.23 -16.79
CA GLU A 841 -55.02 49.65 -16.05
C GLU A 841 -54.57 49.25 -14.63
N ILE A 842 -55.35 49.64 -13.63
CA ILE A 842 -55.22 49.16 -12.25
C ILE A 842 -56.30 48.10 -12.00
N ILE A 843 -55.88 46.89 -11.65
CA ILE A 843 -56.77 45.76 -11.40
C ILE A 843 -56.59 45.27 -9.97
N PHE A 844 -57.68 45.23 -9.23
CA PHE A 844 -57.69 44.66 -7.88
C PHE A 844 -58.20 43.22 -7.90
N ILE A 845 -57.46 42.32 -7.27
CA ILE A 845 -57.83 40.91 -7.11
C ILE A 845 -58.19 40.69 -5.64
N VAL A 846 -59.46 40.42 -5.39
CA VAL A 846 -60.06 40.31 -4.05
C VAL A 846 -60.58 38.89 -3.85
N GLY A 847 -60.79 38.44 -2.61
CA GLY A 847 -61.35 37.10 -2.36
C GLY A 847 -60.95 36.56 -1.00
N GLY A 848 -61.64 35.53 -0.50
CA GLY A 848 -61.34 34.95 0.82
C GLY A 848 -59.93 34.37 0.94
N ASN A 849 -59.48 34.12 2.17
CA ASN A 849 -58.24 33.38 2.41
C ASN A 849 -58.37 31.96 1.83
N GLY A 850 -57.32 31.47 1.17
CA GLY A 850 -57.36 30.17 0.49
C GLY A 850 -58.13 30.12 -0.83
N SER A 851 -58.65 31.25 -1.35
CA SER A 851 -59.38 31.25 -2.64
C SER A 851 -58.50 31.07 -3.88
N GLY A 852 -57.17 31.15 -3.73
CA GLY A 852 -56.19 30.96 -4.80
C GLY A 852 -55.41 32.22 -5.23
N LYS A 853 -55.59 33.37 -4.58
CA LYS A 853 -54.98 34.66 -4.97
C LYS A 853 -53.46 34.61 -5.11
N THR A 854 -52.74 34.17 -4.07
CA THR A 854 -51.27 34.06 -4.11
C THR A 854 -50.79 33.00 -5.10
N THR A 855 -51.51 31.88 -5.25
CA THR A 855 -51.18 30.89 -6.28
C THR A 855 -51.37 31.48 -7.69
N LEU A 856 -52.44 32.26 -7.92
CA LEU A 856 -52.63 33.01 -9.15
C LEU A 856 -51.50 34.03 -9.39
N ALA A 857 -51.04 34.75 -8.35
CA ALA A 857 -49.88 35.63 -8.45
C ALA A 857 -48.62 34.89 -8.87
N LYS A 858 -48.36 33.71 -8.30
CA LYS A 858 -47.23 32.85 -8.69
C LYS A 858 -47.34 32.36 -10.15
N ILE A 859 -48.55 32.09 -10.64
CA ILE A 859 -48.78 31.70 -12.05
C ILE A 859 -48.57 32.89 -13.00
N ILE A 860 -49.15 34.06 -12.66
CA ILE A 860 -49.06 35.28 -13.48
C ILE A 860 -47.60 35.72 -13.67
N THR A 861 -46.81 35.65 -12.60
CA THR A 861 -45.37 36.01 -12.61
C THR A 861 -44.47 34.92 -13.20
N GLY A 862 -45.01 33.74 -13.53
CA GLY A 862 -44.26 32.61 -14.05
C GLY A 862 -43.47 31.80 -13.01
N LEU A 863 -43.64 32.06 -11.71
CA LEU A 863 -43.04 31.24 -10.65
C LEU A 863 -43.60 29.81 -10.61
N TYR A 864 -44.87 29.66 -10.98
CA TYR A 864 -45.55 28.36 -11.19
C TYR A 864 -45.83 28.16 -12.66
N GLU A 865 -45.53 26.96 -13.16
CA GLU A 865 -45.72 26.63 -14.56
C GLU A 865 -47.20 26.33 -14.86
N VAL A 866 -47.69 26.90 -15.95
CA VAL A 866 -49.06 26.68 -16.43
C VAL A 866 -49.18 25.25 -16.97
N GLN A 867 -50.18 24.49 -16.51
CA GLN A 867 -50.41 23.11 -16.95
C GLN A 867 -51.30 23.03 -18.20
N GLU A 868 -52.33 23.86 -18.30
CA GLU A 868 -53.17 24.03 -19.48
C GLU A 868 -53.43 25.52 -19.75
N GLY A 869 -53.63 25.89 -21.02
CA GLY A 869 -53.88 27.28 -21.44
C GLY A 869 -52.61 28.03 -21.88
N THR A 870 -52.75 29.33 -22.15
CA THR A 870 -51.63 30.17 -22.63
C THR A 870 -51.64 31.56 -22.01
N ILE A 871 -50.46 32.08 -21.69
CA ILE A 871 -50.25 33.48 -21.27
C ILE A 871 -49.59 34.23 -22.43
N ARG A 872 -50.07 35.44 -22.73
CA ARG A 872 -49.64 36.26 -23.86
C ARG A 872 -49.33 37.69 -23.40
N ILE A 873 -48.28 38.27 -23.98
CA ILE A 873 -47.96 39.72 -23.88
C ILE A 873 -48.09 40.28 -25.29
N ASN A 874 -48.88 41.35 -25.48
CA ASN A 874 -49.14 41.96 -26.80
C ASN A 874 -49.57 40.90 -27.85
N ASP A 875 -50.49 40.00 -27.47
CA ASP A 875 -50.97 38.86 -28.26
C ASP A 875 -49.94 37.78 -28.62
N LYS A 876 -48.67 37.92 -28.22
CA LYS A 876 -47.64 36.91 -28.42
C LYS A 876 -47.58 35.96 -27.22
N PRO A 877 -47.70 34.63 -27.42
CA PRO A 877 -47.57 33.66 -26.34
C PRO A 877 -46.17 33.74 -25.73
N GLN A 878 -46.11 33.72 -24.40
CA GLN A 878 -44.86 33.78 -23.65
C GLN A 878 -44.56 32.44 -22.99
N LYS A 879 -43.27 32.12 -22.89
CA LYS A 879 -42.81 30.98 -22.11
C LYS A 879 -42.77 31.35 -20.64
N ASN A 880 -43.05 30.38 -19.78
CA ASN A 880 -43.10 30.58 -18.33
C ASN A 880 -41.83 31.25 -17.77
N ALA A 881 -40.65 30.83 -18.22
CA ALA A 881 -39.36 31.38 -17.79
C ALA A 881 -39.12 32.84 -18.18
N ALA A 882 -39.80 33.35 -19.22
CA ALA A 882 -39.66 34.74 -19.68
C ALA A 882 -40.70 35.68 -19.03
N LEU A 883 -41.72 35.13 -18.37
CA LEU A 883 -42.79 35.94 -17.77
C LEU A 883 -42.24 36.84 -16.67
N GLY A 884 -41.40 36.30 -15.77
CA GLY A 884 -40.85 37.05 -14.63
C GLY A 884 -40.14 38.35 -15.00
N GLU A 885 -39.50 38.40 -16.17
CA GLU A 885 -38.79 39.59 -16.68
C GLU A 885 -39.71 40.79 -16.96
N TYR A 886 -41.03 40.56 -17.12
CA TYR A 886 -42.01 41.62 -17.31
C TYR A 886 -42.59 42.16 -15.98
N PHE A 887 -42.29 41.51 -14.87
CA PHE A 887 -42.89 41.80 -13.57
C PHE A 887 -41.86 42.34 -12.59
N SER A 888 -42.27 43.37 -11.86
CA SER A 888 -41.70 43.64 -10.54
C SER A 888 -42.80 43.39 -9.51
N ALA A 889 -42.47 42.65 -8.45
CA ALA A 889 -43.47 42.12 -7.54
C ALA A 889 -43.06 42.26 -6.07
N VAL A 890 -44.04 42.60 -5.23
CA VAL A 890 -43.91 42.49 -3.77
C VAL A 890 -44.86 41.41 -3.28
N PHE A 891 -44.30 40.23 -3.00
CA PHE A 891 -45.03 39.12 -2.38
C PHE A 891 -45.15 39.30 -0.86
N SER A 892 -46.13 38.63 -0.23
CA SER A 892 -46.30 38.59 1.23
C SER A 892 -45.98 37.19 1.78
N PRO A 893 -45.02 37.03 2.70
CA PRO A 893 -44.10 38.05 3.21
C PRO A 893 -43.00 38.42 2.20
N PRO A 894 -42.52 39.67 2.16
CA PRO A 894 -41.46 40.09 1.24
C PRO A 894 -40.07 39.69 1.75
N TYR A 895 -39.15 39.44 0.82
CA TYR A 895 -37.73 39.30 1.11
C TYR A 895 -36.96 40.46 0.45
N VAL A 896 -36.01 41.06 1.18
CA VAL A 896 -35.16 42.15 0.69
C VAL A 896 -33.71 41.73 0.85
N PHE A 897 -32.96 41.73 -0.25
CA PHE A 897 -31.53 41.45 -0.24
C PHE A 897 -30.76 42.68 0.25
N GLU A 898 -29.66 42.46 0.97
CA GLU A 898 -28.76 43.57 1.35
C GLU A 898 -28.12 44.24 0.13
N LYS A 899 -27.83 43.47 -0.93
CA LYS A 899 -27.30 43.98 -2.19
C LYS A 899 -28.46 44.29 -3.14
N LEU A 900 -28.37 45.43 -3.82
CA LEU A 900 -29.30 45.82 -4.89
C LEU A 900 -28.92 45.06 -6.17
N TYR A 901 -29.69 44.04 -6.51
CA TYR A 901 -29.57 43.30 -7.76
C TYR A 901 -30.43 43.96 -8.83
N ASP A 902 -30.00 43.88 -10.09
CA ASP A 902 -30.72 44.40 -11.27
C ASP A 902 -31.09 45.89 -11.25
N ILE A 903 -30.40 46.69 -10.43
CA ILE A 903 -30.62 48.14 -10.33
C ILE A 903 -29.33 48.87 -10.69
N ASN A 904 -29.40 49.72 -11.73
CA ASN A 904 -28.31 50.62 -12.08
C ASN A 904 -28.28 51.81 -11.11
N LEU A 905 -27.49 51.67 -10.04
CA LEU A 905 -27.33 52.71 -9.04
C LEU A 905 -26.76 54.01 -9.60
N ILE A 906 -25.98 54.00 -10.68
CA ILE A 906 -25.40 55.23 -11.21
C ILE A 906 -26.52 56.14 -11.71
N GLU A 907 -27.52 55.57 -12.38
CA GLU A 907 -28.66 56.29 -12.94
C GLU A 907 -29.74 56.55 -11.88
N LYS A 908 -29.99 55.58 -10.99
CA LYS A 908 -31.13 55.61 -10.07
C LYS A 908 -30.78 56.06 -8.64
N LYS A 909 -29.57 56.59 -8.38
CA LYS A 909 -29.13 57.00 -7.04
C LYS A 909 -30.02 58.09 -6.43
N ASP A 910 -30.30 59.13 -7.20
CA ASP A 910 -31.07 60.27 -6.70
C ASP A 910 -32.53 59.89 -6.46
N ALA A 911 -33.10 59.07 -7.35
CA ALA A 911 -34.41 58.46 -7.14
C ALA A 911 -34.43 57.61 -5.86
N LEU A 912 -33.46 56.71 -5.67
CA LEU A 912 -33.31 55.89 -4.46
C LEU A 912 -33.27 56.73 -3.18
N LEU A 913 -32.44 57.77 -3.13
CA LEU A 913 -32.33 58.65 -1.95
C LEU A 913 -33.63 59.43 -1.70
N SER A 914 -34.31 59.83 -2.77
CA SER A 914 -35.59 60.53 -2.68
C SER A 914 -36.70 59.62 -2.17
N TYR A 915 -36.76 58.37 -2.66
CA TYR A 915 -37.72 57.37 -2.19
C TYR A 915 -37.43 56.88 -0.77
N LEU A 916 -36.16 56.82 -0.35
CA LEU A 916 -35.83 56.53 1.04
C LEU A 916 -36.39 57.60 1.98
N LYS A 917 -36.36 58.88 1.59
CA LYS A 917 -36.99 59.97 2.36
C LYS A 917 -38.51 59.89 2.29
N LEU A 918 -39.07 59.71 1.09
CA LEU A 918 -40.52 59.65 0.86
C LEU A 918 -41.18 58.52 1.64
N LEU A 919 -40.49 57.39 1.76
CA LEU A 919 -40.97 56.22 2.50
C LEU A 919 -40.49 56.20 3.96
N ASP A 920 -39.90 57.29 4.47
CA ASP A 920 -39.43 57.42 5.86
C ASP A 920 -38.51 56.26 6.30
N LEU A 921 -37.50 55.99 5.46
CA LEU A 921 -36.48 54.97 5.66
C LEU A 921 -35.07 55.58 5.73
N ASP A 922 -34.87 56.84 5.32
CA ASP A 922 -33.57 57.52 5.24
C ASP A 922 -32.87 57.64 6.61
N GLN A 923 -33.62 57.69 7.71
CA GLN A 923 -33.07 57.70 9.07
C GLN A 923 -32.51 56.34 9.52
N LYS A 924 -32.91 55.23 8.87
CA LYS A 924 -32.50 53.86 9.25
C LYS A 924 -31.64 53.16 8.21
N VAL A 925 -31.86 53.46 6.94
CA VAL A 925 -31.23 52.80 5.80
C VAL A 925 -30.41 53.82 5.02
N THR A 926 -29.11 53.57 4.95
CA THR A 926 -28.17 54.29 4.09
C THR A 926 -27.59 53.34 3.06
N ILE A 927 -26.98 53.87 1.99
CA ILE A 927 -26.40 53.06 0.92
C ILE A 927 -24.88 53.09 1.02
N LYS A 928 -24.23 51.93 1.08
CA LYS A 928 -22.78 51.77 1.05
C LYS A 928 -22.38 50.93 -0.17
N GLY A 929 -21.81 51.58 -1.18
CA GLY A 929 -21.54 50.95 -2.47
C GLY A 929 -22.85 50.53 -3.14
N ASN A 930 -23.02 49.23 -3.43
CA ASN A 930 -24.25 48.66 -4.00
C ASN A 930 -25.10 47.88 -2.96
N ARG A 931 -25.07 48.30 -1.70
CA ARG A 931 -25.74 47.60 -0.58
C ARG A 931 -26.46 48.57 0.34
N TYR A 932 -27.60 48.14 0.88
CA TYR A 932 -28.26 48.75 2.03
C TYR A 932 -27.41 48.56 3.29
N SER A 933 -27.43 49.54 4.20
CA SER A 933 -26.70 49.47 5.48
C SER A 933 -27.32 48.47 6.46
N THR A 934 -28.61 48.17 6.31
CA THR A 934 -29.33 47.17 7.10
C THR A 934 -30.60 46.74 6.36
N VAL A 935 -30.97 45.47 6.50
CA VAL A 935 -32.29 44.93 6.11
C VAL A 935 -33.06 44.41 7.33
N ASN A 936 -32.54 44.64 8.54
CA ASN A 936 -33.20 44.27 9.78
C ASN A 936 -34.22 45.34 10.18
N LEU A 937 -35.38 45.31 9.51
CA LEU A 937 -36.44 46.31 9.62
C LEU A 937 -37.74 45.69 10.17
N SER A 938 -38.64 46.53 10.69
CA SER A 938 -40.01 46.12 11.03
C SER A 938 -40.76 45.64 9.77
N THR A 939 -41.85 44.89 9.93
CA THR A 939 -42.60 44.34 8.78
C THR A 939 -43.05 45.43 7.81
N GLY A 940 -43.64 46.52 8.31
CA GLY A 940 -44.06 47.67 7.49
C GLY A 940 -42.88 48.36 6.79
N GLN A 941 -41.76 48.57 7.51
CA GLN A 941 -40.54 49.16 6.94
C GLN A 941 -39.91 48.27 5.87
N ARG A 942 -39.91 46.95 6.06
CA ARG A 942 -39.41 45.97 5.08
C ARG A 942 -40.29 45.93 3.83
N LYS A 943 -41.62 45.96 3.98
CA LYS A 943 -42.57 46.10 2.87
C LYS A 943 -42.37 47.42 2.11
N ARG A 944 -42.11 48.53 2.81
CA ARG A 944 -41.75 49.82 2.18
C ARG A 944 -40.43 49.72 1.41
N LEU A 945 -39.40 49.09 1.97
CA LEU A 945 -38.12 48.91 1.28
C LEU A 945 -38.24 47.97 0.06
N ALA A 946 -39.07 46.92 0.15
CA ALA A 946 -39.38 46.04 -0.98
C ALA A 946 -40.14 46.79 -2.09
N LEU A 947 -41.09 47.67 -1.73
CA LEU A 947 -41.78 48.53 -2.68
C LEU A 947 -40.83 49.50 -3.38
N LEU A 948 -39.91 50.10 -2.63
CA LEU A 948 -38.87 50.94 -3.19
C LEU A 948 -38.07 50.17 -4.24
N GLN A 949 -37.59 48.97 -3.90
CA GLN A 949 -36.82 48.15 -4.82
C GLN A 949 -37.63 47.82 -6.08
N CYS A 950 -38.90 47.43 -5.90
CA CYS A 950 -39.84 47.13 -6.98
C CYS A 950 -40.01 48.34 -7.92
N TYR A 951 -40.15 49.54 -7.39
CA TYR A 951 -40.23 50.77 -8.18
C TYR A 951 -38.92 51.05 -8.95
N LEU A 952 -37.76 50.80 -8.33
CA LEU A 952 -36.45 50.98 -8.98
C LEU A 952 -36.16 49.96 -10.08
N GLU A 953 -36.81 48.79 -10.09
CA GLU A 953 -36.71 47.83 -11.20
C GLU A 953 -37.44 48.34 -12.46
N ASP A 954 -38.44 49.22 -12.30
CA ASP A 954 -39.17 49.90 -13.40
C ASP A 954 -39.79 48.95 -14.46
N ALA A 955 -40.25 47.77 -14.02
CA ALA A 955 -40.91 46.79 -14.87
C ALA A 955 -42.19 47.34 -15.54
N PRO A 956 -42.66 46.76 -16.66
CA PRO A 956 -43.91 47.18 -17.31
C PRO A 956 -45.18 46.68 -16.59
N ILE A 957 -45.09 45.60 -15.80
CA ILE A 957 -46.18 45.07 -14.96
C ILE A 957 -45.76 45.05 -13.50
N PHE A 958 -46.62 45.55 -12.62
CA PHE A 958 -46.42 45.52 -11.17
C PHE A 958 -47.41 44.57 -10.51
N LEU A 959 -46.93 43.70 -9.62
CA LEU A 959 -47.78 42.84 -8.80
C LEU A 959 -47.56 43.10 -7.31
N PHE A 960 -48.62 43.48 -6.60
CA PHE A 960 -48.58 43.72 -5.16
C PHE A 960 -49.48 42.72 -4.44
N ASP A 961 -48.88 41.73 -3.78
CA ASP A 961 -49.62 40.74 -2.99
C ASP A 961 -49.76 41.23 -1.54
N GLU A 962 -50.93 41.77 -1.19
CA GLU A 962 -51.26 42.25 0.17
C GLU A 962 -50.23 43.27 0.72
N TRP A 963 -49.70 44.13 -0.15
CA TRP A 963 -48.68 45.10 0.25
C TRP A 963 -49.19 46.11 1.29
N ALA A 964 -50.41 46.63 1.09
CA ALA A 964 -51.03 47.61 1.97
C ALA A 964 -51.45 47.02 3.34
N ALA A 965 -51.48 45.68 3.46
CA ALA A 965 -51.66 45.03 4.74
C ALA A 965 -50.46 45.35 5.65
N ASP A 966 -50.70 45.54 6.94
CA ASP A 966 -49.67 45.89 7.94
C ASP A 966 -48.95 47.25 7.71
N GLN A 967 -49.49 48.14 6.87
CA GLN A 967 -49.00 49.51 6.68
C GLN A 967 -49.82 50.54 7.48
N ASP A 968 -49.15 51.61 7.92
CA ASP A 968 -49.83 52.74 8.57
C ASP A 968 -50.77 53.45 7.57
N PRO A 969 -51.86 54.10 8.05
CA PRO A 969 -52.85 54.73 7.18
C PRO A 969 -52.26 55.71 6.17
N GLU A 970 -51.24 56.49 6.56
CA GLU A 970 -50.55 57.43 5.68
C GLU A 970 -49.89 56.74 4.47
N TYR A 971 -49.16 55.64 4.69
CA TYR A 971 -48.51 54.91 3.60
C TYR A 971 -49.51 54.10 2.75
N ARG A 972 -50.63 53.67 3.33
CA ARG A 972 -51.75 53.09 2.57
C ARG A 972 -52.37 54.13 1.64
N VAL A 973 -52.64 55.33 2.16
CA VAL A 973 -53.12 56.47 1.37
C VAL A 973 -52.11 56.82 0.28
N PHE A 974 -50.82 56.90 0.60
CA PHE A 974 -49.76 57.12 -0.40
C PHE A 974 -49.80 56.07 -1.50
N PHE A 975 -49.83 54.78 -1.15
CA PHE A 975 -49.87 53.70 -2.11
C PHE A 975 -51.09 53.79 -3.03
N TYR A 976 -52.30 53.86 -2.48
CA TYR A 976 -53.52 53.86 -3.29
C TYR A 976 -53.79 55.18 -4.01
N ASN A 977 -53.58 56.34 -3.38
CA ASN A 977 -53.97 57.64 -3.94
C ASN A 977 -52.83 58.33 -4.70
N THR A 978 -51.58 57.93 -4.49
CA THR A 978 -50.42 58.57 -5.13
C THR A 978 -49.72 57.58 -6.08
N LEU A 979 -49.22 56.46 -5.54
CA LEU A 979 -48.37 55.55 -6.30
C LEU A 979 -49.10 54.82 -7.42
N LEU A 980 -50.24 54.17 -7.13
CA LEU A 980 -50.97 53.42 -8.17
C LEU A 980 -51.46 54.34 -9.30
N PRO A 981 -52.03 55.54 -9.03
CA PRO A 981 -52.38 56.50 -10.08
C PRO A 981 -51.18 57.00 -10.88
N GLU A 982 -50.01 57.17 -10.26
CA GLU A 982 -48.77 57.53 -10.96
C GLU A 982 -48.30 56.41 -11.91
N MET A 983 -48.29 55.16 -11.44
CA MET A 983 -48.01 53.97 -12.27
C MET A 983 -48.99 53.86 -13.44
N LYS A 984 -50.27 54.14 -13.19
CA LYS A 984 -51.30 54.19 -14.23
C LYS A 984 -50.99 55.27 -15.28
N ARG A 985 -50.67 56.49 -14.85
CA ARG A 985 -50.33 57.62 -15.73
C ARG A 985 -49.09 57.36 -16.59
N THR A 986 -48.13 56.61 -16.06
CA THR A 986 -46.91 56.19 -16.77
C THR A 986 -47.13 54.95 -17.66
N GLY A 987 -48.38 54.48 -17.78
CA GLY A 987 -48.77 53.40 -18.69
C GLY A 987 -48.46 52.00 -18.18
N LYS A 988 -48.12 51.84 -16.90
CA LYS A 988 -47.83 50.53 -16.29
C LYS A 988 -49.12 49.74 -16.08
N ILE A 989 -49.02 48.41 -16.10
CA ILE A 989 -50.12 47.52 -15.69
C ILE A 989 -49.95 47.23 -14.20
N VAL A 990 -50.98 47.45 -13.40
CA VAL A 990 -50.91 47.23 -11.94
C VAL A 990 -51.91 46.15 -11.52
N LEU A 991 -51.40 45.08 -10.93
CA LEU A 991 -52.18 44.00 -10.33
C LEU A 991 -52.00 44.04 -8.81
N ALA A 992 -53.01 44.47 -8.07
CA ALA A 992 -52.95 44.52 -6.61
C ALA A 992 -53.91 43.50 -6.00
N ILE A 993 -53.38 42.54 -5.24
CA ILE A 993 -54.18 41.67 -4.38
C ILE A 993 -54.43 42.43 -3.08
N THR A 994 -55.70 42.74 -2.82
CA THR A 994 -56.08 43.56 -1.67
C THR A 994 -57.44 43.16 -1.11
N HIS A 995 -57.64 43.51 0.16
CA HIS A 995 -58.89 43.38 0.89
C HIS A 995 -59.49 44.75 1.26
N ASP A 996 -58.88 45.85 0.82
CA ASP A 996 -59.26 47.20 1.22
C ASP A 996 -60.38 47.77 0.33
N ASP A 997 -61.61 47.37 0.64
CA ASP A 997 -62.85 47.77 -0.06
C ASP A 997 -63.01 49.29 -0.23
N HIS A 998 -62.56 50.08 0.75
CA HIS A 998 -62.56 51.54 0.72
C HIS A 998 -61.89 52.12 -0.54
N TYR A 999 -60.89 51.42 -1.10
CA TYR A 999 -60.12 51.89 -2.24
C TYR A 999 -60.52 51.21 -3.56
N PHE A 1000 -61.52 50.33 -3.58
CA PHE A 1000 -61.93 49.60 -4.80
C PHE A 1000 -62.34 50.52 -5.95
N HIS A 1001 -62.82 51.73 -5.64
CA HIS A 1001 -63.18 52.74 -6.62
C HIS A 1001 -61.98 53.30 -7.43
N LEU A 1002 -60.75 53.10 -6.96
CA LEU A 1002 -59.52 53.52 -7.66
C LEU A 1002 -59.05 52.51 -8.70
N ALA A 1003 -59.51 51.26 -8.60
CA ALA A 1003 -59.24 50.25 -9.60
C ALA A 1003 -60.17 50.43 -10.82
N ASP A 1004 -59.62 50.24 -12.01
CA ASP A 1004 -60.42 50.17 -13.24
C ASP A 1004 -61.32 48.94 -13.22
N ARG A 1005 -60.80 47.83 -12.68
CA ARG A 1005 -61.51 46.55 -12.55
C ARG A 1005 -61.20 45.89 -11.22
N VAL A 1006 -62.25 45.41 -10.57
CA VAL A 1006 -62.15 44.54 -9.38
C VAL A 1006 -62.60 43.13 -9.77
N LEU A 1007 -61.72 42.16 -9.53
CA LEU A 1007 -61.94 40.75 -9.82
C LEU A 1007 -61.96 39.96 -8.52
N LYS A 1008 -62.95 39.08 -8.38
CA LYS A 1008 -63.11 38.24 -7.21
C LYS A 1008 -62.60 36.83 -7.52
N MET A 1009 -61.62 36.38 -6.76
CA MET A 1009 -61.14 35.01 -6.77
C MET A 1009 -61.96 34.19 -5.77
N ASN A 1010 -62.64 33.14 -6.24
CA ASN A 1010 -63.48 32.26 -5.44
C ASN A 1010 -63.24 30.79 -5.81
N ASN A 1011 -62.78 29.98 -4.85
CA ASN A 1011 -62.49 28.55 -5.04
C ASN A 1011 -61.74 28.22 -6.34
N GLY A 1012 -60.67 28.96 -6.64
CA GLY A 1012 -59.85 28.71 -7.85
C GLY A 1012 -60.37 29.35 -9.14
N LYS A 1013 -61.56 29.97 -9.14
CA LYS A 1013 -62.14 30.68 -10.29
C LYS A 1013 -62.03 32.20 -10.13
N LEU A 1014 -61.80 32.88 -11.25
CA LEU A 1014 -61.72 34.34 -11.32
C LEU A 1014 -63.01 34.90 -11.94
N GLU A 1015 -63.76 35.67 -11.17
CA GLU A 1015 -65.06 36.23 -11.57
C GLU A 1015 -65.05 37.76 -11.44
N LYS A 1016 -65.95 38.45 -12.15
CA LYS A 1016 -66.11 39.90 -11.98
C LYS A 1016 -66.70 40.17 -10.59
N TYR A 1017 -66.12 41.10 -9.84
CA TYR A 1017 -66.69 41.51 -8.56
C TYR A 1017 -67.98 42.30 -8.79
N ILE A 1018 -69.09 41.82 -8.23
CA ILE A 1018 -70.36 42.54 -8.16
C ILE A 1018 -70.50 42.97 -6.69
N ALA A 1019 -70.51 44.28 -6.44
CA ALA A 1019 -70.73 44.81 -5.09
C ALA A 1019 -72.12 44.34 -4.60
N LYS A 1020 -72.18 43.74 -3.42
CA LYS A 1020 -73.47 43.53 -2.74
C LYS A 1020 -73.96 44.89 -2.23
N ASP A 1021 -75.24 45.17 -2.44
CA ASP A 1021 -75.92 46.42 -2.12
C ASP A 1021 -75.55 47.02 -0.75
N GLN A 1022 -75.49 48.36 -0.73
CA GLN A 1022 -75.29 49.25 0.42
C GLN A 1022 -76.13 48.82 1.65
N PRO A 1023 -75.60 48.93 2.88
CA PRO A 1023 -76.42 48.78 4.07
C PRO A 1023 -77.31 50.01 4.29
N LEU A 1024 -78.52 49.72 4.73
CA LEU A 1024 -79.57 50.64 5.19
C LEU A 1024 -79.05 51.87 5.94
N LYS A 1025 -79.59 53.04 5.57
CA LYS A 1025 -79.75 54.19 6.46
C LYS A 1025 -80.43 53.70 7.75
N HIS A 1026 -79.68 53.66 8.85
CA HIS A 1026 -80.28 53.55 10.18
C HIS A 1026 -80.60 54.95 10.70
N GLU A 1027 -81.86 55.11 11.10
CA GLU A 1027 -82.41 56.23 11.85
C GLU A 1027 -81.59 56.53 13.11
N LEU A 1028 -81.49 57.83 13.39
CA LEU A 1028 -81.20 58.39 14.71
C LEU A 1028 -82.07 57.73 15.79
N ILE A 1029 -81.49 57.39 16.95
CA ILE A 1029 -81.97 57.76 18.30
C ILE A 1029 -80.91 57.36 19.36
N LYS A 1030 -80.45 58.40 20.07
CA LYS A 1030 -79.70 58.53 21.34
C LYS A 1030 -78.25 58.03 21.43
#